data_AF-A0A7S0FJK7-F1
#
_entry.id   AF-A0A7S0FJK7-F1
#
_cell.length_a   1.000
_cell.length_b   1.000
_cell.length_c   1.000
_cell.angle_alpha   90.00
_cell.angle_beta   90.00
_cell.angle_gamma   90.00
#
_symmetry.space_group_name_H-M   'P 1'
#
loop_
_entity.id
_entity.type
_entity.pdbx_description
1 polymer ?
#
loop_
_entity_poly.entity_id
_entity_poly.type
_entity_poly.pdbx_seq_one_letter_code
_entity_poly.pdbx_strand_id
1 'polypeptide(L)'
;PGLRAEMAPGPGPNAPGASGLGRVGTAASLGSAASVAPAGRPPPPPPAQAGAPSGASADEANAAAQQAAQELRHFMDVREGSVLRAWLRHFDVNNDGKISQNEFIRGMRKMGFPGDMSHIFVVLDSDHSGELSLEEIDVSQAVLWRRFRAWCVELFESVQDFLEQLRGPSPSRRSHEERLAPTQFADGLRRAGWQGGFEDLIFLSLDTDDRGYIEPNDLRWLEVEKRRQRRKEQAKKRAAQESKPRAHNWKVAEAILADFRQFLKRKYGHYVRAWRTALSPDGSMVLQKNHLFKACSNIGWQGDVRLLYQAFDKDDSGYISIEELDAKSAELLAHFHVFVEEKFGSASEAFRAIDKFKTKKVRQPEFVNAVRSFGFTYPAKLLFHGLDLGGTKSIVEEDLLFLDKWRPPAFLVAPPNPQAAEEVKALLLKTHKNHLKAWRHILDVDASNHCNYDEFEAACKKIGYRGDVPGAWRALDTDLSGYITLQEIDPVSSETLMEFRRWCDEEFGGVRSAFGVFDTSGDNEVTYTEFRRSCRIYGFDGNVKTLFYALDSEKNGTLSVEEVVFLDEWEFHDGQDLNEAPSAMHTSMDSLSSLRPSTDTVDYSTDGPGPAKYALPTTIGAGPVTPMVHFSGAYSFRARTQGTVLPWLHQEGPQAPSPTTYDDRMGLTATLPSKPSWAFGTERRRVVEAVLPESKQPGPGHYSPGRQRNATVTCTPRRPLRVHPLLRDGPLSREPSVRRTPRL
;
A
#
# COMPACT_ATOMS: atom_id res chain seq x y z
N PRO A 1 64.50 16.11 16.24
CA PRO A 1 65.11 15.68 17.52
C PRO A 1 64.22 14.65 18.24
N GLY A 2 64.47 13.35 18.29
CA GLY A 2 65.40 12.44 17.61
C GLY A 2 64.89 11.00 17.81
N LEU A 3 65.01 10.20 16.74
CA LEU A 3 65.48 8.79 16.67
C LEU A 3 64.90 7.74 17.67
N ARG A 4 64.17 6.69 17.19
CA ARG A 4 64.67 5.35 16.75
C ARG A 4 65.23 4.50 17.92
N ALA A 5 65.02 3.19 18.06
CA ALA A 5 64.49 2.10 17.23
C ALA A 5 64.30 0.85 18.14
N GLU A 6 63.38 -0.06 17.77
CA GLU A 6 63.61 -1.50 17.48
C GLU A 6 63.90 -2.46 18.66
N MET A 7 63.17 -3.57 18.79
CA MET A 7 63.43 -4.84 18.05
C MET A 7 62.63 -6.01 18.66
N ALA A 8 61.89 -6.75 17.83
CA ALA A 8 61.47 -8.15 18.06
C ALA A 8 62.58 -9.09 17.50
N PRO A 9 62.58 -10.44 17.69
CA PRO A 9 61.62 -11.37 17.04
C PRO A 9 61.28 -12.69 17.83
N GLY A 10 60.36 -13.50 17.28
CA GLY A 10 59.81 -14.79 17.79
C GLY A 10 60.78 -16.01 17.72
N PRO A 11 60.36 -17.28 17.44
CA PRO A 11 59.06 -17.85 16.98
C PRO A 11 58.60 -19.15 17.73
N GLY A 12 57.50 -19.80 17.25
CA GLY A 12 56.87 -21.06 17.73
C GLY A 12 57.71 -22.36 17.52
N PRO A 13 57.16 -23.61 17.44
CA PRO A 13 55.79 -24.02 17.05
C PRO A 13 55.19 -25.33 17.69
N ASN A 14 53.98 -25.72 17.25
CA ASN A 14 53.39 -27.06 16.98
C ASN A 14 53.22 -28.16 18.08
N ALA A 15 51.95 -28.46 18.40
CA ALA A 15 51.14 -29.74 18.38
C ALA A 15 51.80 -31.12 18.71
N PRO A 16 51.06 -32.27 18.89
CA PRO A 16 49.61 -32.55 18.82
C PRO A 16 49.04 -33.54 19.89
N GLY A 17 47.70 -33.75 19.88
CA GLY A 17 47.12 -35.10 19.71
C GLY A 17 46.83 -36.04 20.90
N ALA A 18 45.55 -36.45 20.96
CA ALA A 18 45.06 -37.84 21.11
C ALA A 18 44.72 -38.43 22.51
N SER A 19 43.41 -38.67 22.67
CA SER A 19 42.75 -39.97 22.96
C SER A 19 42.84 -40.63 24.35
N GLY A 20 41.67 -40.95 24.90
CA GLY A 20 41.43 -42.30 25.44
C GLY A 20 40.58 -42.42 26.72
N LEU A 21 39.45 -43.12 26.57
CA LEU A 21 38.84 -44.07 27.53
C LEU A 21 38.19 -43.42 28.79
N GLY A 22 36.92 -43.62 29.13
CA GLY A 22 36.04 -44.77 28.98
C GLY A 22 35.60 -45.21 30.38
N ARG A 23 34.31 -45.12 30.73
CA ARG A 23 33.72 -45.99 31.76
C ARG A 23 32.19 -45.95 31.79
N VAL A 24 31.64 -47.16 31.72
CA VAL A 24 30.25 -47.57 31.97
C VAL A 24 30.10 -47.96 33.45
N GLY A 25 28.92 -47.71 34.04
CA GLY A 25 28.41 -48.33 35.27
C GLY A 25 27.23 -47.51 35.82
N THR A 26 25.95 -47.86 35.57
CA THR A 26 25.05 -48.83 36.25
C THR A 26 24.82 -48.62 37.74
N ALA A 27 23.58 -48.20 38.11
CA ALA A 27 22.70 -48.63 39.22
C ALA A 27 21.64 -47.53 39.46
N ALA A 28 20.33 -47.73 39.23
CA ALA A 28 19.31 -48.31 40.14
C ALA A 28 19.17 -47.50 41.47
N SER A 29 18.00 -47.15 42.03
CA SER A 29 16.59 -47.53 41.85
C SER A 29 15.72 -46.67 42.82
N LEU A 30 14.38 -46.84 42.76
CA LEU A 30 13.29 -46.44 43.69
C LEU A 30 12.48 -45.20 43.24
N GLY A 31 11.17 -45.21 43.02
CA GLY A 31 10.12 -46.23 43.12
C GLY A 31 8.76 -45.58 43.45
N SER A 32 7.71 -45.91 42.67
CA SER A 32 6.26 -45.86 43.00
C SER A 32 5.59 -44.48 43.22
N ALA A 33 4.36 -44.14 42.79
CA ALA A 33 3.30 -44.74 41.98
C ALA A 33 2.24 -43.65 41.66
N ALA A 34 1.45 -43.89 40.61
CA ALA A 34 -0.01 -43.64 40.50
C ALA A 34 -0.50 -42.83 39.27
N SER A 35 -1.44 -43.49 38.59
CA SER A 35 -2.61 -42.98 37.86
C SER A 35 -2.46 -42.43 36.43
N VAL A 36 -3.20 -43.11 35.55
CA VAL A 36 -3.29 -43.00 34.10
C VAL A 36 -4.30 -41.92 33.68
N ALA A 37 -3.93 -41.10 32.70
CA ALA A 37 -4.81 -40.35 31.81
C ALA A 37 -4.15 -40.30 30.40
N PRO A 38 -4.91 -40.32 29.29
CA PRO A 38 -4.36 -40.61 27.97
C PRO A 38 -3.61 -39.39 27.40
N ALA A 39 -2.30 -39.54 27.18
CA ALA A 39 -1.50 -38.55 26.48
C ALA A 39 -1.86 -38.52 24.98
N GLY A 40 -2.13 -37.33 24.47
CA GLY A 40 -2.26 -37.07 23.04
C GLY A 40 -1.00 -37.51 22.29
N ARG A 41 -1.20 -37.89 21.01
CA ARG A 41 -0.10 -38.16 20.06
C ARG A 41 0.93 -37.02 20.14
N PRO A 42 2.24 -37.32 20.26
CA PRO A 42 3.25 -36.30 20.03
C PRO A 42 3.14 -35.81 18.58
N PRO A 43 3.42 -34.53 18.30
CA PRO A 43 3.53 -34.04 16.94
C PRO A 43 4.57 -34.89 16.18
N PRO A 44 4.37 -35.15 14.87
CA PRO A 44 5.36 -35.85 14.07
C PRO A 44 6.71 -35.11 14.19
N PRO A 45 7.85 -35.84 14.24
CA PRO A 45 9.15 -35.18 14.19
C PRO A 45 9.23 -34.33 12.90
N PRO A 46 9.91 -33.17 12.93
CA PRO A 46 10.14 -32.39 11.73
C PRO A 46 10.78 -33.30 10.66
N PRO A 47 10.45 -33.12 9.37
CA PRO A 47 11.00 -33.95 8.31
C PRO A 47 12.52 -33.95 8.45
N ALA A 48 13.09 -35.16 8.52
CA ALA A 48 14.52 -35.34 8.57
C ALA A 48 15.12 -34.59 7.39
N GLN A 49 15.87 -33.52 7.66
CA GLN A 49 16.78 -32.95 6.68
C GLN A 49 17.80 -34.05 6.37
N ALA A 50 17.54 -34.78 5.29
CA ALA A 50 18.55 -35.62 4.68
C ALA A 50 19.71 -34.69 4.33
N GLY A 51 20.89 -34.96 4.90
CA GLY A 51 22.09 -34.18 4.65
C GLY A 51 22.31 -34.05 3.14
N ALA A 52 22.32 -32.80 2.66
CA ALA A 52 22.69 -32.49 1.30
C ALA A 52 24.10 -33.03 1.03
N PRO A 53 24.34 -33.72 -0.11
CA PRO A 53 25.69 -34.07 -0.50
C PRO A 53 26.46 -32.78 -0.76
N SER A 54 27.54 -32.60 0.01
CA SER A 54 28.50 -31.53 -0.17
C SER A 54 29.24 -31.69 -1.50
N GLY A 55 29.17 -30.67 -2.38
CA GLY A 55 30.25 -30.38 -3.32
C GLY A 55 29.95 -30.32 -4.82
N ALA A 56 28.69 -30.35 -5.29
CA ALA A 56 28.41 -30.11 -6.71
C ALA A 56 28.29 -28.60 -7.01
N SER A 57 28.95 -28.12 -8.07
CA SER A 57 28.76 -26.75 -8.55
C SER A 57 27.36 -26.56 -9.14
N ALA A 58 26.82 -25.32 -9.14
CA ALA A 58 25.49 -25.05 -9.70
C ALA A 58 25.34 -25.49 -11.17
N ASP A 59 26.46 -25.47 -11.91
CA ASP A 59 26.52 -25.91 -13.30
C ASP A 59 26.40 -27.44 -13.44
N GLU A 60 26.99 -28.21 -12.53
CA GLU A 60 26.88 -29.68 -12.50
C GLU A 60 25.46 -30.13 -12.13
N ALA A 61 24.82 -29.46 -11.19
CA ALA A 61 23.42 -29.72 -10.83
C ALA A 61 22.47 -29.42 -11.99
N ASN A 62 22.69 -28.32 -12.72
CA ASN A 62 21.90 -27.96 -13.89
C ASN A 62 22.10 -28.95 -15.05
N ALA A 63 23.33 -29.42 -15.29
CA ALA A 63 23.61 -30.45 -16.29
C ALA A 63 22.91 -31.78 -15.97
N ALA A 64 22.92 -32.20 -14.69
CA ALA A 64 22.21 -33.40 -14.25
C ALA A 64 20.68 -33.27 -14.42
N ALA A 65 20.12 -32.10 -14.11
CA ALA A 65 18.70 -31.80 -14.33
C ALA A 65 18.31 -31.88 -15.80
N GLN A 66 19.13 -31.30 -16.69
CA GLN A 66 18.90 -31.36 -18.14
C GLN A 66 18.95 -32.79 -18.68
N GLN A 67 19.89 -33.60 -18.20
CA GLN A 67 19.98 -35.01 -18.60
C GLN A 67 18.76 -35.80 -18.13
N ALA A 68 18.36 -35.65 -16.86
CA ALA A 68 17.17 -36.31 -16.33
C ALA A 68 15.89 -35.88 -17.08
N ALA A 69 15.78 -34.59 -17.44
CA ALA A 69 14.67 -34.08 -18.23
C ALA A 69 14.65 -34.70 -19.62
N GLN A 70 15.80 -34.84 -20.28
CA GLN A 70 15.90 -35.45 -21.60
C GLN A 70 15.53 -36.93 -21.58
N GLU A 71 16.01 -37.69 -20.59
CA GLU A 71 15.65 -39.09 -20.39
C GLU A 71 14.15 -39.26 -20.16
N LEU A 72 13.56 -38.39 -19.34
CA LEU A 72 12.14 -38.38 -19.06
C LEU A 72 11.30 -38.03 -20.30
N ARG A 73 11.70 -36.99 -21.05
CA ARG A 73 11.05 -36.61 -22.32
C ARG A 73 11.04 -37.78 -23.29
N HIS A 74 12.19 -38.41 -23.50
CA HIS A 74 12.29 -39.56 -24.40
C HIS A 74 11.39 -40.71 -23.96
N PHE A 75 11.36 -41.02 -22.66
CA PHE A 75 10.48 -42.05 -22.12
C PHE A 75 8.99 -41.73 -22.35
N MET A 76 8.56 -40.49 -22.07
CA MET A 76 7.17 -40.07 -22.29
C MET A 76 6.79 -40.10 -23.77
N ASP A 77 7.69 -39.65 -24.63
CA ASP A 77 7.50 -39.64 -26.09
C ASP A 77 7.35 -41.06 -26.65
N VAL A 78 8.19 -42.01 -26.21
CA VAL A 78 8.10 -43.41 -26.64
C VAL A 78 6.83 -44.10 -26.14
N ARG A 79 6.34 -43.75 -24.94
CA ARG A 79 5.21 -44.44 -24.30
C ARG A 79 3.85 -43.89 -24.71
N GLU A 80 3.72 -42.57 -24.86
CA GLU A 80 2.44 -41.90 -25.13
C GLU A 80 2.43 -41.16 -26.48
N GLY A 81 3.57 -41.01 -27.15
CA GLY A 81 3.70 -40.30 -28.43
C GLY A 81 3.95 -38.80 -28.30
N SER A 82 3.77 -38.23 -27.10
CA SER A 82 4.23 -36.89 -26.76
C SER A 82 4.28 -36.67 -25.25
N VAL A 83 5.09 -35.71 -24.82
CA VAL A 83 5.18 -35.28 -23.42
C VAL A 83 3.86 -34.64 -22.98
N LEU A 84 3.23 -33.82 -23.81
CA LEU A 84 1.96 -33.16 -23.49
C LEU A 84 0.81 -34.15 -23.32
N ARG A 85 0.76 -35.23 -24.12
CA ARG A 85 -0.23 -36.28 -23.91
C ARG A 85 0.01 -37.03 -22.61
N ALA A 86 1.26 -37.40 -22.33
CA ALA A 86 1.63 -38.05 -21.07
C ALA A 86 1.24 -37.17 -19.86
N TRP A 87 1.51 -35.87 -19.96
CA TRP A 87 1.14 -34.84 -18.99
C TRP A 87 -0.36 -34.87 -18.69
N LEU A 88 -1.21 -34.69 -19.71
CA LEU A 88 -2.67 -34.62 -19.54
C LEU A 88 -3.28 -35.96 -19.10
N ARG A 89 -2.72 -37.09 -19.55
CA ARG A 89 -3.27 -38.42 -19.27
C ARG A 89 -2.96 -38.96 -17.88
N HIS A 90 -1.72 -38.77 -17.41
CA HIS A 90 -1.23 -39.48 -16.22
C HIS A 90 -0.85 -38.58 -15.06
N PHE A 91 -0.63 -37.29 -15.30
CA PHE A 91 -0.07 -36.40 -14.30
C PHE A 91 -1.04 -35.30 -13.89
N ASP A 92 -1.47 -34.45 -14.82
CA ASP A 92 -2.34 -33.28 -14.58
C ASP A 92 -3.82 -33.61 -14.79
N VAL A 93 -4.27 -34.71 -14.18
CA VAL A 93 -5.64 -35.24 -14.40
C VAL A 93 -6.71 -34.27 -13.86
N ASN A 94 -6.37 -33.48 -12.86
CA ASN A 94 -7.25 -32.46 -12.28
C ASN A 94 -7.15 -31.10 -13.01
N ASN A 95 -6.26 -30.95 -13.99
CA ASN A 95 -6.00 -29.74 -14.77
C ASN A 95 -5.64 -28.52 -13.90
N ASP A 96 -4.95 -28.76 -12.77
CA ASP A 96 -4.45 -27.67 -11.94
C ASP A 96 -3.13 -27.09 -12.46
N GLY A 97 -2.48 -27.75 -13.44
CA GLY A 97 -1.28 -27.28 -14.12
C GLY A 97 0.00 -27.53 -13.35
N LYS A 98 -0.01 -28.49 -12.43
CA LYS A 98 1.14 -28.92 -11.62
C LYS A 98 1.11 -30.43 -11.38
N ILE A 99 2.24 -30.97 -10.92
CA ILE A 99 2.36 -32.35 -10.50
C ILE A 99 2.99 -32.38 -9.12
N SER A 100 2.22 -32.77 -8.11
CA SER A 100 2.79 -33.11 -6.80
C SER A 100 3.67 -34.36 -6.90
N GLN A 101 4.63 -34.53 -6.00
CA GLN A 101 5.48 -35.73 -5.96
C GLN A 101 4.64 -37.05 -5.96
N ASN A 102 3.48 -37.04 -5.30
CA ASN A 102 2.58 -38.19 -5.25
C ASN A 102 1.85 -38.48 -6.57
N GLU A 103 1.51 -37.43 -7.34
CA GLU A 103 0.97 -37.58 -8.70
C GLU A 103 2.05 -38.05 -9.65
N PHE A 104 3.26 -37.50 -9.53
CA PHE A 104 4.41 -37.90 -10.34
C PHE A 104 4.72 -39.39 -10.18
N ILE A 105 4.88 -39.86 -8.93
CA ILE A 105 5.16 -41.27 -8.64
C ILE A 105 4.04 -42.18 -9.15
N ARG A 106 2.76 -41.78 -8.98
CA ARG A 106 1.62 -42.58 -9.49
C ARG A 106 1.62 -42.64 -11.02
N GLY A 107 1.80 -41.51 -11.71
CA GLY A 107 1.85 -41.44 -13.16
C GLY A 107 3.00 -42.27 -13.74
N MET A 108 4.21 -42.12 -13.18
CA MET A 108 5.40 -42.87 -13.59
C MET A 108 5.24 -44.38 -13.37
N ARG A 109 4.64 -44.79 -12.25
CA ARG A 109 4.35 -46.20 -11.99
C ARG A 109 3.33 -46.77 -12.98
N LYS A 110 2.28 -46.01 -13.30
CA LYS A 110 1.25 -46.42 -14.27
C LYS A 110 1.83 -46.58 -15.69
N MET A 111 2.80 -45.75 -16.06
CA MET A 111 3.53 -45.88 -17.34
C MET A 111 4.60 -46.98 -17.33
N GLY A 112 4.93 -47.55 -16.17
CA GLY A 112 5.93 -48.61 -16.03
C GLY A 112 7.38 -48.12 -16.05
N PHE A 113 7.66 -46.92 -15.53
CA PHE A 113 9.01 -46.40 -15.45
C PHE A 113 9.88 -47.22 -14.47
N PRO A 114 11.06 -47.73 -14.89
CA PRO A 114 11.85 -48.68 -14.09
C PRO A 114 12.85 -48.03 -13.10
N GLY A 115 13.04 -46.71 -13.12
CA GLY A 115 14.04 -46.00 -12.32
C GLY A 115 13.51 -45.40 -11.00
N ASP A 116 14.40 -44.71 -10.27
CA ASP A 116 14.05 -44.00 -9.04
C ASP A 116 13.28 -42.70 -9.33
N MET A 117 11.96 -42.78 -9.17
CA MET A 117 11.05 -41.67 -9.40
C MET A 117 11.24 -40.51 -8.40
N SER A 118 11.70 -40.79 -7.18
CA SER A 118 11.86 -39.75 -6.15
C SER A 118 13.09 -38.91 -6.43
N HIS A 119 14.18 -39.55 -6.84
CA HIS A 119 15.41 -38.88 -7.24
C HIS A 119 15.18 -38.01 -8.48
N ILE A 120 14.49 -38.53 -9.51
CA ILE A 120 14.18 -37.76 -10.72
C ILE A 120 13.31 -36.54 -10.40
N PHE A 121 12.32 -36.68 -9.52
CA PHE A 121 11.49 -35.55 -9.11
C PHE A 121 12.33 -34.42 -8.52
N VAL A 122 13.20 -34.74 -7.56
CA VAL A 122 14.07 -33.75 -6.88
C VAL A 122 15.06 -33.10 -7.86
N VAL A 123 15.58 -33.86 -8.81
CA VAL A 123 16.51 -33.37 -9.83
C VAL A 123 15.81 -32.43 -10.83
N LEU A 124 14.55 -32.71 -11.18
CA LEU A 124 13.76 -31.87 -12.08
C LEU A 124 13.17 -30.62 -11.39
N ASP A 125 12.85 -30.73 -10.11
CA ASP A 125 12.40 -29.64 -9.21
C ASP A 125 13.58 -28.74 -8.85
N SER A 126 14.17 -28.17 -9.89
CA SER A 126 15.36 -27.32 -9.84
C SER A 126 15.09 -25.98 -9.15
N ASP A 127 13.83 -25.59 -9.04
CA ASP A 127 13.38 -24.42 -8.29
C ASP A 127 13.02 -24.72 -6.82
N HIS A 128 12.99 -26.01 -6.45
CA HIS A 128 12.64 -26.52 -5.11
C HIS A 128 11.25 -26.07 -4.64
N SER A 129 10.32 -25.90 -5.58
CA SER A 129 8.93 -25.56 -5.28
C SER A 129 8.14 -26.73 -4.70
N GLY A 130 8.66 -27.96 -4.81
CA GLY A 130 7.99 -29.18 -4.38
C GLY A 130 6.90 -29.65 -5.36
N GLU A 131 6.84 -29.05 -6.55
CA GLU A 131 5.88 -29.35 -7.61
C GLU A 131 6.59 -29.32 -8.97
N LEU A 132 6.22 -30.21 -9.89
CA LEU A 132 6.73 -30.16 -11.27
C LEU A 132 5.73 -29.49 -12.21
N SER A 133 6.26 -28.74 -13.16
CA SER A 133 5.55 -28.09 -14.24
C SER A 133 5.90 -28.68 -15.60
N LEU A 134 5.04 -28.47 -16.59
CA LEU A 134 5.33 -28.92 -17.94
C LEU A 134 6.54 -28.21 -18.52
N GLU A 135 6.88 -27.01 -18.06
CA GLU A 135 8.03 -26.23 -18.53
C GLU A 135 9.36 -26.82 -18.08
N GLU A 136 9.40 -27.36 -16.87
CA GLU A 136 10.59 -28.06 -16.33
C GLU A 136 10.82 -29.40 -17.03
N ILE A 137 9.74 -30.03 -17.52
CA ILE A 137 9.84 -31.26 -18.30
C ILE A 137 10.13 -30.91 -19.76
N ASP A 138 9.28 -30.16 -20.46
CA ASP A 138 9.40 -29.75 -21.88
C ASP A 138 8.87 -28.31 -22.11
N VAL A 139 9.80 -27.35 -22.14
CA VAL A 139 9.55 -25.93 -22.45
C VAL A 139 8.77 -25.73 -23.74
N SER A 140 9.05 -26.50 -24.80
CA SER A 140 8.46 -26.27 -26.13
C SER A 140 6.98 -26.62 -26.16
N GLN A 141 6.62 -27.79 -25.60
CA GLN A 141 5.23 -28.24 -25.49
C GLN A 141 4.46 -27.45 -24.43
N ALA A 142 5.14 -26.98 -23.37
CA ALA A 142 4.53 -26.08 -22.41
C ALA A 142 4.11 -24.74 -23.03
N VAL A 143 4.97 -24.12 -23.83
CA VAL A 143 4.66 -22.87 -24.55
C VAL A 143 3.52 -23.09 -25.53
N LEU A 144 3.54 -24.19 -26.29
CA LEU A 144 2.43 -24.54 -27.21
C LEU A 144 1.11 -24.66 -26.45
N TRP A 145 1.10 -25.42 -25.35
CA TRP A 145 -0.09 -25.65 -24.54
C TRP A 145 -0.60 -24.36 -23.90
N ARG A 146 0.28 -23.52 -23.36
CA ARG A 146 -0.08 -22.21 -22.78
C ARG A 146 -0.76 -21.32 -23.82
N ARG A 147 -0.17 -21.20 -25.02
CA ARG A 147 -0.72 -20.40 -26.12
C ARG A 147 -2.07 -20.93 -26.59
N PHE A 148 -2.21 -22.25 -26.71
CA PHE A 148 -3.46 -22.88 -27.11
C PHE A 148 -4.57 -22.63 -26.09
N ARG A 149 -4.28 -22.83 -24.78
CA ARG A 149 -5.25 -22.57 -23.71
C ARG A 149 -5.69 -21.10 -23.67
N ALA A 150 -4.74 -20.16 -23.74
CA ALA A 150 -5.06 -18.73 -23.75
C ALA A 150 -5.96 -18.37 -24.94
N TRP A 151 -5.61 -18.81 -26.14
CA TRP A 151 -6.41 -18.59 -27.35
C TRP A 151 -7.82 -19.17 -27.25
N CYS A 152 -7.97 -20.39 -26.74
CA CYS A 152 -9.29 -20.99 -26.56
C CYS A 152 -10.16 -20.22 -25.57
N VAL A 153 -9.56 -19.70 -24.51
CA VAL A 153 -10.24 -18.94 -23.46
C VAL A 153 -10.66 -17.56 -23.94
N GLU A 154 -9.95 -16.96 -24.87
CA GLU A 154 -10.37 -15.71 -25.52
C GLU A 154 -11.53 -15.93 -26.51
N LEU A 155 -11.48 -17.02 -27.29
CA LEU A 155 -12.37 -17.20 -28.43
C LEU A 155 -13.69 -17.91 -28.09
N PHE A 156 -13.67 -18.95 -27.25
CA PHE A 156 -14.84 -19.80 -27.01
C PHE A 156 -15.48 -19.50 -25.66
N GLU A 157 -16.80 -19.50 -25.55
CA GLU A 157 -17.49 -19.23 -24.28
C GLU A 157 -17.55 -20.46 -23.35
N SER A 158 -17.64 -21.65 -23.93
CA SER A 158 -17.83 -22.93 -23.23
C SER A 158 -17.24 -24.10 -24.02
N VAL A 159 -17.20 -25.29 -23.39
CA VAL A 159 -16.81 -26.53 -24.06
C VAL A 159 -17.76 -26.89 -25.21
N GLN A 160 -19.06 -26.65 -25.03
CA GLN A 160 -20.05 -26.88 -26.08
C GLN A 160 -19.81 -25.96 -27.26
N ASP A 161 -19.57 -24.68 -26.99
CA ASP A 161 -19.27 -23.67 -28.01
C ASP A 161 -17.99 -24.00 -28.79
N PHE A 162 -16.93 -24.45 -28.09
CA PHE A 162 -15.71 -24.96 -28.72
C PHE A 162 -16.02 -26.09 -29.72
N LEU A 163 -16.76 -27.11 -29.28
CA LEU A 163 -17.09 -28.25 -30.13
C LEU A 163 -17.98 -27.84 -31.31
N GLU A 164 -18.96 -26.97 -31.11
CA GLU A 164 -19.86 -26.50 -32.17
C GLU A 164 -19.13 -25.69 -33.25
N GLN A 165 -18.30 -24.74 -32.84
CA GLN A 165 -17.56 -23.89 -33.77
C GLN A 165 -16.51 -24.67 -34.58
N LEU A 166 -15.78 -25.60 -33.95
CA LEU A 166 -14.76 -26.39 -34.65
C LEU A 166 -15.37 -27.39 -35.64
N ARG A 167 -16.57 -27.90 -35.41
CA ARG A 167 -17.23 -28.83 -36.34
C ARG A 167 -17.66 -28.17 -37.65
N GLY A 168 -17.97 -26.88 -37.61
CA GLY A 168 -18.47 -26.13 -38.76
C GLY A 168 -19.91 -26.52 -39.16
N PRO A 169 -20.45 -25.91 -40.24
CA PRO A 169 -21.83 -26.13 -40.67
C PRO A 169 -22.02 -27.54 -41.25
N SER A 170 -22.55 -28.48 -40.45
CA SER A 170 -22.92 -29.81 -40.93
C SER A 170 -24.35 -29.84 -41.49
N PRO A 171 -24.59 -30.40 -42.69
CA PRO A 171 -25.92 -30.52 -43.30
C PRO A 171 -26.83 -31.58 -42.64
N SER A 172 -26.34 -32.30 -41.63
CA SER A 172 -27.13 -33.33 -40.93
C SER A 172 -27.00 -33.16 -39.41
N ARG A 173 -27.86 -32.34 -38.82
CA ARG A 173 -28.01 -32.22 -37.36
C ARG A 173 -28.66 -33.48 -36.80
N ARG A 174 -27.90 -34.57 -36.66
CA ARG A 174 -28.23 -35.62 -35.69
C ARG A 174 -27.79 -35.11 -34.32
N SER A 175 -28.76 -34.94 -33.44
CA SER A 175 -28.68 -34.20 -32.18
C SER A 175 -27.89 -34.87 -31.06
N HIS A 176 -26.95 -35.79 -31.34
CA HIS A 176 -26.35 -36.64 -30.29
C HIS A 176 -24.89 -37.06 -30.45
N GLU A 177 -24.20 -36.71 -31.53
CA GLU A 177 -22.76 -36.97 -31.57
C GLU A 177 -22.04 -35.75 -31.04
N GLU A 178 -21.60 -35.73 -29.78
CA GLU A 178 -20.78 -34.64 -29.19
C GLU A 178 -19.27 -34.82 -29.51
N ARG A 179 -18.95 -35.60 -30.55
CA ARG A 179 -17.60 -36.05 -30.87
C ARG A 179 -17.00 -35.25 -32.03
N LEU A 180 -15.73 -34.89 -31.89
CA LEU A 180 -14.95 -34.14 -32.87
C LEU A 180 -13.82 -34.99 -33.43
N ALA A 181 -13.85 -35.25 -34.73
CA ALA A 181 -12.82 -36.03 -35.43
C ALA A 181 -11.53 -35.21 -35.69
N PRO A 182 -10.37 -35.86 -35.96
CA PRO A 182 -9.09 -35.16 -36.13
C PRO A 182 -9.09 -34.10 -37.25
N THR A 183 -9.66 -34.44 -38.41
CA THR A 183 -9.74 -33.52 -39.56
C THR A 183 -10.65 -32.33 -39.28
N GLN A 184 -11.78 -32.58 -38.61
CA GLN A 184 -12.70 -31.52 -38.18
C GLN A 184 -12.04 -30.59 -37.16
N PHE A 185 -11.25 -31.13 -36.24
CA PHE A 185 -10.49 -30.36 -35.27
C PHE A 185 -9.45 -29.45 -35.96
N ALA A 186 -8.58 -30.02 -36.80
CA ALA A 186 -7.52 -29.26 -37.47
C ALA A 186 -8.10 -28.17 -38.40
N ASP A 187 -9.09 -28.52 -39.24
CA ASP A 187 -9.73 -27.54 -40.11
C ASP A 187 -10.52 -26.50 -39.30
N GLY A 188 -11.16 -26.93 -38.21
CA GLY A 188 -11.88 -26.07 -37.28
C GLY A 188 -10.97 -25.03 -36.64
N LEU A 189 -9.81 -25.44 -36.12
CA LEU A 189 -8.80 -24.55 -35.56
C LEU A 189 -8.32 -23.53 -36.59
N ARG A 190 -8.03 -23.97 -37.82
CA ARG A 190 -7.60 -23.07 -38.91
C ARG A 190 -8.68 -22.06 -39.27
N ARG A 191 -9.94 -22.48 -39.37
CA ARG A 191 -11.08 -21.57 -39.61
C ARG A 191 -11.29 -20.57 -38.48
N ALA A 192 -11.09 -21.02 -37.24
CA ALA A 192 -11.18 -20.19 -36.04
C ALA A 192 -9.98 -19.22 -35.88
N GLY A 193 -8.96 -19.33 -36.74
CA GLY A 193 -7.81 -18.43 -36.75
C GLY A 193 -6.63 -18.86 -35.88
N TRP A 194 -6.54 -20.13 -35.49
CA TRP A 194 -5.35 -20.67 -34.81
C TRP A 194 -4.12 -20.61 -35.73
N GLN A 195 -3.05 -19.96 -35.26
CA GLN A 195 -1.78 -19.82 -35.97
C GLN A 195 -0.60 -20.50 -35.26
N GLY A 196 -0.84 -21.16 -34.12
CA GLY A 196 0.24 -21.79 -33.35
C GLY A 196 0.77 -23.10 -33.94
N GLY A 197 0.12 -23.63 -34.99
CA GLY A 197 0.48 -24.90 -35.63
C GLY A 197 0.29 -26.11 -34.70
N PHE A 198 0.88 -27.25 -35.09
CA PHE A 198 0.89 -28.50 -34.31
C PHE A 198 -0.50 -29.03 -33.95
N GLU A 199 -1.49 -28.86 -34.83
CA GLU A 199 -2.88 -29.27 -34.60
C GLU A 199 -2.98 -30.77 -34.32
N ASP A 200 -2.20 -31.58 -35.02
CA ASP A 200 -2.15 -33.04 -34.83
C ASP A 200 -1.63 -33.41 -33.43
N LEU A 201 -0.59 -32.71 -32.95
CA LEU A 201 -0.03 -32.92 -31.61
C LEU A 201 -1.03 -32.50 -30.53
N ILE A 202 -1.72 -31.37 -30.71
CA ILE A 202 -2.73 -30.91 -29.76
C ILE A 202 -3.89 -31.90 -29.72
N PHE A 203 -4.38 -32.35 -30.88
CA PHE A 203 -5.44 -33.36 -30.95
C PHE A 203 -5.04 -34.64 -30.23
N LEU A 204 -3.85 -35.18 -30.56
CA LEU A 204 -3.31 -36.39 -29.93
C LEU A 204 -3.19 -36.25 -28.41
N SER A 205 -2.83 -35.04 -27.94
CA SER A 205 -2.68 -34.76 -26.52
C SER A 205 -4.02 -34.64 -25.79
N LEU A 206 -5.06 -34.14 -26.46
CA LEU A 206 -6.42 -34.06 -25.92
C LEU A 206 -7.13 -35.42 -25.94
N ASP A 207 -6.90 -36.25 -26.96
CA ASP A 207 -7.39 -37.64 -27.02
C ASP A 207 -6.56 -38.57 -26.14
N THR A 208 -6.64 -38.33 -24.82
CA THR A 208 -5.87 -39.05 -23.80
C THR A 208 -6.13 -40.56 -23.82
N ASP A 209 -7.29 -41.02 -24.27
CA ASP A 209 -7.66 -42.44 -24.31
C ASP A 209 -7.47 -43.12 -25.68
N ASP A 210 -6.93 -42.42 -26.68
CA ASP A 210 -6.66 -42.94 -28.02
C ASP A 210 -7.92 -43.41 -28.76
N ARG A 211 -9.02 -42.67 -28.59
CA ARG A 211 -10.35 -43.03 -29.13
C ARG A 211 -10.52 -42.61 -30.59
N GLY A 212 -9.67 -41.74 -31.09
CA GLY A 212 -9.75 -41.12 -32.41
C GLY A 212 -10.77 -39.99 -32.50
N TYR A 213 -11.26 -39.48 -31.36
CA TYR A 213 -12.18 -38.34 -31.30
C TYR A 213 -12.06 -37.61 -29.95
N ILE A 214 -12.36 -36.31 -29.96
CA ILE A 214 -12.46 -35.47 -28.76
C ILE A 214 -13.93 -35.37 -28.35
N GLU A 215 -14.21 -35.51 -27.05
CA GLU A 215 -15.53 -35.32 -26.44
C GLU A 215 -15.47 -34.24 -25.33
N PRO A 216 -16.62 -33.80 -24.77
CA PRO A 216 -16.63 -32.75 -23.76
C PRO A 216 -15.74 -33.01 -22.53
N ASN A 217 -15.56 -34.28 -22.14
CA ASN A 217 -14.71 -34.64 -20.99
C ASN A 217 -13.23 -34.33 -21.22
N ASP A 218 -12.74 -34.37 -22.46
CA ASP A 218 -11.34 -34.09 -22.82
C ASP A 218 -11.02 -32.58 -22.73
N LEU A 219 -12.07 -31.76 -22.65
CA LEU A 219 -11.99 -30.29 -22.65
C LEU A 219 -12.28 -29.68 -21.28
N ARG A 220 -12.32 -30.47 -20.19
CA ARG A 220 -12.57 -29.97 -18.83
C ARG A 220 -11.59 -28.88 -18.38
N TRP A 221 -10.34 -28.92 -18.88
CA TRP A 221 -9.35 -27.87 -18.65
C TRP A 221 -9.83 -26.49 -19.11
N LEU A 222 -10.67 -26.41 -20.17
CA LEU A 222 -11.19 -25.15 -20.69
C LEU A 222 -12.14 -24.51 -19.68
N GLU A 223 -12.96 -25.31 -18.98
CA GLU A 223 -13.80 -24.80 -17.90
C GLU A 223 -12.98 -24.28 -16.72
N VAL A 224 -11.90 -24.98 -16.36
CA VAL A 224 -10.99 -24.55 -15.29
C VAL A 224 -10.36 -23.21 -15.64
N GLU A 225 -9.87 -23.06 -16.88
CA GLU A 225 -9.23 -21.83 -17.34
C GLU A 225 -10.23 -20.68 -17.49
N LYS A 226 -11.47 -20.95 -17.94
CA LYS A 226 -12.57 -19.98 -17.92
C LYS A 226 -12.91 -19.51 -16.51
N ARG A 227 -12.88 -20.39 -15.51
CA ARG A 227 -13.08 -19.99 -14.11
C ARG A 227 -11.95 -19.07 -13.63
N ARG A 228 -10.69 -19.35 -14.01
CA ARG A 228 -9.53 -18.48 -13.72
C ARG A 228 -9.69 -17.11 -14.37
N GLN A 229 -10.05 -17.05 -15.65
CA GLN A 229 -10.32 -15.80 -16.37
C GLN A 229 -11.43 -14.99 -15.70
N ARG A 230 -12.55 -15.61 -15.32
CA ARG A 230 -13.66 -14.93 -14.63
C ARG A 230 -13.24 -14.36 -13.28
N ARG A 231 -12.43 -15.09 -12.49
CA ARG A 231 -11.90 -14.59 -11.21
C ARG A 231 -10.99 -13.37 -11.43
N LYS A 232 -10.07 -13.46 -12.39
CA LYS A 232 -9.20 -12.35 -12.83
C LYS A 232 -10.03 -11.12 -13.24
N GLU A 233 -11.01 -11.28 -14.12
CA GLU A 233 -11.87 -10.18 -14.57
C GLU A 233 -12.73 -9.58 -13.45
N GLN A 234 -13.21 -10.40 -12.51
CA GLN A 234 -13.95 -9.92 -11.35
C GLN A 234 -13.07 -9.11 -10.42
N ALA A 235 -11.83 -9.55 -10.16
CA ALA A 235 -10.84 -8.80 -9.41
C ALA A 235 -10.56 -7.44 -10.08
N LYS A 236 -10.27 -7.45 -11.39
CA LYS A 236 -10.04 -6.23 -12.19
C LYS A 236 -11.21 -5.26 -12.17
N LYS A 237 -12.46 -5.75 -12.28
CA LYS A 237 -13.66 -4.91 -12.22
C LYS A 237 -13.84 -4.27 -10.85
N ARG A 238 -13.57 -4.98 -9.76
CA ARG A 238 -13.65 -4.45 -8.39
C ARG A 238 -12.57 -3.38 -8.16
N ALA A 239 -11.34 -3.68 -8.53
CA ALA A 239 -10.22 -2.74 -8.44
C ALA A 239 -10.49 -1.44 -9.21
N ALA A 240 -11.02 -1.54 -10.43
CA ALA A 240 -11.37 -0.38 -11.25
C ALA A 240 -12.51 0.49 -10.68
N GLN A 241 -13.36 -0.06 -9.80
CA GLN A 241 -14.36 0.74 -9.07
C GLN A 241 -13.73 1.47 -7.89
N GLU A 242 -12.74 0.85 -7.23
CA GLU A 242 -12.02 1.41 -6.08
C GLU A 242 -10.96 2.46 -6.48
N SER A 243 -10.33 2.32 -7.66
CA SER A 243 -9.20 3.17 -8.10
C SER A 243 -9.61 4.49 -8.77
N LYS A 244 -10.75 4.56 -9.45
CA LYS A 244 -11.27 5.77 -10.14
C LYS A 244 -11.26 7.05 -9.30
N PRO A 245 -11.71 7.05 -8.02
CA PRO A 245 -11.65 8.27 -7.21
C PRO A 245 -10.21 8.70 -6.85
N ARG A 246 -9.25 7.77 -6.73
CA ARG A 246 -7.88 8.08 -6.28
C ARG A 246 -7.06 8.79 -7.37
N ALA A 247 -6.98 8.21 -8.57
CA ALA A 247 -6.20 8.78 -9.67
C ALA A 247 -6.74 10.15 -10.15
N HIS A 248 -8.06 10.34 -10.08
CA HIS A 248 -8.68 11.64 -10.34
C HIS A 248 -8.26 12.69 -9.31
N ASN A 249 -8.19 12.32 -8.02
CA ASN A 249 -7.85 13.24 -6.95
C ASN A 249 -6.41 13.76 -7.03
N TRP A 250 -5.43 12.93 -7.43
CA TRP A 250 -4.02 13.36 -7.57
C TRP A 250 -3.84 14.43 -8.65
N LYS A 251 -4.30 14.18 -9.87
CA LYS A 251 -4.18 15.15 -10.98
C LYS A 251 -4.88 16.47 -10.65
N VAL A 252 -6.00 16.39 -9.92
CA VAL A 252 -6.70 17.58 -9.41
C VAL A 252 -5.88 18.27 -8.33
N ALA A 253 -5.23 17.54 -7.42
CA ALA A 253 -4.37 18.08 -6.38
C ALA A 253 -3.15 18.83 -6.96
N GLU A 254 -2.51 18.28 -8.00
CA GLU A 254 -1.39 18.94 -8.69
C GLU A 254 -1.83 20.24 -9.39
N ALA A 255 -2.96 20.20 -10.10
CA ALA A 255 -3.55 21.40 -10.70
C ALA A 255 -3.91 22.47 -9.66
N ILE A 256 -4.39 22.04 -8.49
CA ILE A 256 -4.69 22.91 -7.35
C ILE A 256 -3.41 23.56 -6.80
N LEU A 257 -2.32 22.81 -6.67
CA LEU A 257 -1.03 23.36 -6.23
C LEU A 257 -0.49 24.40 -7.22
N ALA A 258 -0.62 24.14 -8.53
CA ALA A 258 -0.24 25.09 -9.57
C ALA A 258 -1.06 26.39 -9.50
N ASP A 259 -2.38 26.29 -9.33
CA ASP A 259 -3.26 27.46 -9.12
C ASP A 259 -2.85 28.23 -7.86
N PHE A 260 -2.61 27.54 -6.75
CA PHE A 260 -2.20 28.16 -5.49
C PHE A 260 -0.86 28.89 -5.61
N ARG A 261 0.15 28.27 -6.24
CA ARG A 261 1.45 28.90 -6.53
C ARG A 261 1.25 30.15 -7.40
N GLN A 262 0.36 30.11 -8.39
CA GLN A 262 0.06 31.27 -9.23
C GLN A 262 -0.64 32.38 -8.43
N PHE A 263 -1.58 32.03 -7.57
CA PHE A 263 -2.27 32.97 -6.67
C PHE A 263 -1.29 33.70 -5.76
N LEU A 264 -0.38 32.98 -5.09
CA LEU A 264 0.62 33.58 -4.21
C LEU A 264 1.55 34.52 -4.98
N LYS A 265 2.00 34.12 -6.17
CA LYS A 265 2.87 34.95 -7.01
C LYS A 265 2.18 36.23 -7.48
N ARG A 266 0.89 36.19 -7.83
CA ARG A 266 0.10 37.37 -8.19
C ARG A 266 -0.11 38.32 -7.02
N LYS A 267 -0.41 37.79 -5.84
CA LYS A 267 -0.78 38.60 -4.66
C LYS A 267 0.43 39.18 -3.92
N TYR A 268 1.52 38.43 -3.80
CA TYR A 268 2.69 38.79 -2.99
C TYR A 268 3.95 39.06 -3.82
N GLY A 269 4.00 38.59 -5.07
CA GLY A 269 5.14 38.76 -5.99
C GLY A 269 6.26 37.73 -5.83
N HIS A 270 6.49 37.22 -4.61
CA HIS A 270 7.55 36.25 -4.31
C HIS A 270 7.10 35.21 -3.27
N TYR A 271 7.54 33.95 -3.40
CA TYR A 271 7.11 32.85 -2.53
C TYR A 271 7.59 32.99 -1.09
N VAL A 272 8.86 33.30 -0.85
CA VAL A 272 9.38 33.57 0.52
C VAL A 272 8.61 34.68 1.23
N ARG A 273 8.24 35.75 0.49
CA ARG A 273 7.41 36.83 1.03
C ARG A 273 6.00 36.33 1.35
N ALA A 274 5.37 35.61 0.42
CA ALA A 274 4.05 35.02 0.63
C ALA A 274 4.04 34.10 1.86
N TRP A 275 5.07 33.26 1.99
CA TRP A 275 5.26 32.37 3.13
C TRP A 275 5.29 33.16 4.44
N ARG A 276 6.22 34.11 4.57
CA ARG A 276 6.44 34.87 5.80
C ARG A 276 5.37 35.89 6.13
N THR A 277 4.57 36.34 5.16
CA THR A 277 3.50 37.32 5.40
C THR A 277 2.15 36.66 5.67
N ALA A 278 1.88 35.52 5.05
CA ALA A 278 0.54 34.95 5.00
C ALA A 278 0.44 33.51 5.50
N LEU A 279 1.41 32.65 5.16
CA LEU A 279 1.35 31.23 5.52
C LEU A 279 1.87 31.00 6.93
N SER A 280 3.05 31.54 7.23
CA SER A 280 3.69 31.53 8.54
C SER A 280 4.13 32.95 8.95
N PRO A 281 3.20 33.77 9.47
CA PRO A 281 3.49 35.13 9.93
C PRO A 281 4.46 35.20 11.13
N ASP A 282 4.60 34.10 11.87
CA ASP A 282 5.56 33.93 12.96
C ASP A 282 7.00 33.73 12.47
N GLY A 283 7.19 33.57 11.15
CA GLY A 283 8.49 33.40 10.51
C GLY A 283 9.04 31.98 10.61
N SER A 284 8.21 31.00 10.97
CA SER A 284 8.55 29.59 10.83
C SER A 284 8.71 29.23 9.35
N MET A 285 9.70 28.40 9.03
CA MET A 285 9.88 27.86 7.68
C MET A 285 9.24 26.49 7.51
N VAL A 286 8.43 26.09 8.49
CA VAL A 286 7.62 24.87 8.50
C VAL A 286 6.20 25.23 8.92
N LEU A 287 5.22 24.62 8.25
CA LEU A 287 3.80 24.91 8.36
C LEU A 287 3.01 23.63 8.60
N GLN A 288 2.38 23.50 9.76
CA GLN A 288 1.49 22.38 10.04
C GLN A 288 0.17 22.50 9.26
N LYS A 289 -0.48 21.35 9.00
CA LYS A 289 -1.79 21.23 8.34
C LYS A 289 -2.83 22.25 8.82
N ASN A 290 -3.04 22.34 10.14
CA ASN A 290 -4.05 23.24 10.70
C ASN A 290 -3.75 24.73 10.45
N HIS A 291 -2.47 25.09 10.32
CA HIS A 291 -2.04 26.46 10.04
C HIS A 291 -2.22 26.80 8.56
N LEU A 292 -1.95 25.86 7.63
CA LEU A 292 -2.28 26.04 6.21
C LEU A 292 -3.76 26.35 6.01
N PHE A 293 -4.65 25.59 6.66
CA PHE A 293 -6.09 25.76 6.51
C PHE A 293 -6.55 27.15 6.93
N LYS A 294 -6.02 27.64 8.07
CA LYS A 294 -6.29 28.99 8.55
C LYS A 294 -5.69 30.04 7.61
N ALA A 295 -4.46 29.84 7.14
CA ALA A 295 -3.79 30.76 6.23
C ALA A 295 -4.54 30.91 4.91
N CYS A 296 -4.91 29.80 4.25
CA CYS A 296 -5.68 29.81 3.01
C CYS A 296 -7.03 30.52 3.16
N SER A 297 -7.72 30.29 4.28
CA SER A 297 -8.96 30.98 4.60
C SER A 297 -8.74 32.49 4.78
N ASN A 298 -7.72 32.89 5.53
CA ASN A 298 -7.40 34.30 5.80
C ASN A 298 -6.96 35.07 4.54
N ILE A 299 -6.24 34.44 3.62
CA ILE A 299 -5.82 35.07 2.36
C ILE A 299 -6.92 35.09 1.31
N GLY A 300 -8.03 34.38 1.53
CA GLY A 300 -9.19 34.34 0.65
C GLY A 300 -9.00 33.49 -0.61
N TRP A 301 -8.09 32.50 -0.57
CA TRP A 301 -7.96 31.54 -1.67
C TRP A 301 -9.15 30.56 -1.64
N GLN A 302 -9.74 30.28 -2.79
CA GLN A 302 -11.03 29.58 -2.92
C GLN A 302 -10.91 28.11 -3.35
N GLY A 303 -9.69 27.58 -3.51
CA GLY A 303 -9.50 26.18 -3.88
C GLY A 303 -9.66 25.22 -2.69
N ASP A 304 -9.63 23.92 -2.98
CA ASP A 304 -9.73 22.88 -1.95
C ASP A 304 -8.42 22.76 -1.17
N VAL A 305 -8.44 23.23 0.08
CA VAL A 305 -7.25 23.24 0.94
C VAL A 305 -6.83 21.82 1.39
N ARG A 306 -7.74 20.84 1.38
CA ARG A 306 -7.40 19.45 1.72
C ARG A 306 -6.56 18.82 0.62
N LEU A 307 -6.99 18.97 -0.63
CA LEU A 307 -6.23 18.51 -1.79
C LEU A 307 -4.94 19.31 -1.96
N LEU A 308 -4.96 20.61 -1.65
CA LEU A 308 -3.74 21.42 -1.62
C LEU A 308 -2.72 20.87 -0.63
N TYR A 309 -3.15 20.54 0.59
CA TYR A 309 -2.28 19.95 1.60
C TYR A 309 -1.68 18.63 1.11
N GLN A 310 -2.52 17.76 0.54
CA GLN A 310 -2.07 16.48 -0.04
C GLN A 310 -1.06 16.67 -1.18
N ALA A 311 -1.18 17.75 -1.96
CA ALA A 311 -0.22 18.06 -3.03
C ALA A 311 1.13 18.59 -2.52
N PHE A 312 1.16 19.17 -1.31
CA PHE A 312 2.39 19.64 -0.66
C PHE A 312 3.12 18.50 0.06
N ASP A 313 2.40 17.80 0.94
CA ASP A 313 2.90 16.76 1.85
C ASP A 313 3.00 15.41 1.10
N LYS A 314 3.80 15.38 0.02
CA LYS A 314 3.99 14.17 -0.82
C LYS A 314 4.76 13.07 -0.11
N ASP A 315 5.60 13.47 0.84
CA ASP A 315 6.46 12.60 1.64
C ASP A 315 5.82 12.21 2.99
N ASP A 316 4.53 12.52 3.18
CA ASP A 316 3.74 12.26 4.40
C ASP A 316 4.44 12.68 5.72
N SER A 317 5.34 13.66 5.65
CA SER A 317 6.07 14.22 6.80
C SER A 317 5.15 14.86 7.84
N GLY A 318 3.92 15.21 7.44
CA GLY A 318 2.89 15.76 8.31
C GLY A 318 3.01 17.28 8.53
N TYR A 319 3.91 17.93 7.80
CA TYR A 319 4.09 19.36 7.74
C TYR A 319 4.47 19.79 6.33
N ILE A 320 4.42 21.10 6.08
CA ILE A 320 4.82 21.69 4.80
C ILE A 320 6.00 22.58 5.05
N SER A 321 7.06 22.38 4.29
CA SER A 321 8.28 23.18 4.34
C SER A 321 8.32 24.23 3.22
N ILE A 322 9.22 25.21 3.31
CA ILE A 322 9.35 26.26 2.27
C ILE A 322 9.86 25.68 0.94
N GLU A 323 10.64 24.61 0.99
CA GLU A 323 11.19 23.89 -0.15
C GLU A 323 10.10 23.18 -0.97
N GLU A 324 9.07 22.63 -0.33
CA GLU A 324 7.89 22.09 -1.04
C GLU A 324 7.10 23.18 -1.78
N LEU A 325 7.14 24.43 -1.30
CA LEU A 325 6.57 25.56 -2.05
C LEU A 325 7.47 26.00 -3.20
N ASP A 326 8.76 26.22 -2.93
CA ASP A 326 9.76 26.65 -3.91
C ASP A 326 11.20 26.35 -3.45
N ALA A 327 11.69 25.16 -3.78
CA ALA A 327 13.05 24.69 -3.47
C ALA A 327 14.15 25.68 -3.87
N LYS A 328 14.04 26.34 -5.02
CA LYS A 328 15.06 27.30 -5.51
C LYS A 328 15.16 28.53 -4.62
N SER A 329 14.02 29.03 -4.14
CA SER A 329 14.03 30.14 -3.19
C SER A 329 14.52 29.70 -1.81
N ALA A 330 14.20 28.48 -1.38
CA ALA A 330 14.66 27.92 -0.11
C ALA A 330 16.20 27.79 -0.09
N GLU A 331 16.80 27.23 -1.13
CA GLU A 331 18.26 27.13 -1.33
C GLU A 331 18.93 28.51 -1.30
N LEU A 332 18.41 29.47 -2.08
CA LEU A 332 18.94 30.83 -2.11
C LEU A 332 18.91 31.50 -0.73
N LEU A 333 17.83 31.27 0.03
CA LEU A 333 17.67 31.81 1.37
C LEU A 333 18.62 31.14 2.37
N ALA A 334 18.84 29.84 2.24
CA ALA A 334 19.77 29.07 3.08
C ALA A 334 21.22 29.52 2.88
N HIS A 335 21.65 29.75 1.64
CA HIS A 335 22.97 30.33 1.36
C HIS A 335 23.12 31.75 1.93
N PHE A 336 22.05 32.55 1.91
CA PHE A 336 22.07 33.86 2.55
C PHE A 336 22.15 33.76 4.08
N HIS A 337 21.46 32.80 4.69
CA HIS A 337 21.56 32.52 6.12
C HIS A 337 23.01 32.21 6.53
N VAL A 338 23.66 31.24 5.86
CA VAL A 338 25.06 30.87 6.13
C VAL A 338 25.99 32.07 5.95
N PHE A 339 25.81 32.84 4.88
CA PHE A 339 26.57 34.06 4.65
C PHE A 339 26.40 35.09 5.79
N VAL A 340 25.18 35.27 6.29
CA VAL A 340 24.89 36.18 7.42
C VAL A 340 25.58 35.72 8.69
N GLU A 341 25.46 34.42 9.01
CA GLU A 341 26.05 33.80 10.19
C GLU A 341 27.59 33.89 10.16
N GLU A 342 28.24 33.49 9.06
CA GLU A 342 29.70 33.48 8.94
C GLU A 342 30.32 34.88 8.90
N LYS A 343 29.67 35.84 8.23
CA LYS A 343 30.24 37.19 8.03
C LYS A 343 29.89 38.16 9.14
N PHE A 344 28.72 38.03 9.75
CA PHE A 344 28.19 39.03 10.69
C PHE A 344 27.72 38.42 12.01
N GLY A 345 27.61 37.10 12.15
CA GLY A 345 27.18 36.43 13.39
C GLY A 345 25.68 36.55 13.72
N SER A 346 24.99 37.64 13.32
CA SER A 346 23.55 37.80 13.51
C SER A 346 22.89 38.65 12.42
N ALA A 347 21.57 38.48 12.25
CA ALA A 347 20.76 39.24 11.32
C ALA A 347 20.77 40.75 11.61
N SER A 348 20.75 41.15 12.89
CA SER A 348 20.85 42.54 13.31
C SER A 348 22.19 43.17 12.94
N GLU A 349 23.30 42.45 13.10
CA GLU A 349 24.63 42.92 12.72
C GLU A 349 24.78 43.00 11.20
N ALA A 350 24.25 42.03 10.47
CA ALA A 350 24.18 42.05 9.01
C ALA A 350 23.38 43.26 8.51
N PHE A 351 22.20 43.53 9.06
CA PHE A 351 21.40 44.69 8.67
C PHE A 351 22.17 46.00 8.91
N ARG A 352 22.81 46.14 10.07
CA ARG A 352 23.59 47.34 10.43
C ARG A 352 24.80 47.54 9.50
N ALA A 353 25.44 46.46 9.06
CA ALA A 353 26.55 46.52 8.12
C ALA A 353 26.10 46.88 6.69
N ILE A 354 24.93 46.38 6.28
CA ILE A 354 24.33 46.67 4.97
C ILE A 354 23.78 48.11 4.93
N ASP A 355 23.16 48.59 6.02
CA ASP A 355 22.65 49.96 6.17
C ASP A 355 23.76 50.97 6.48
N LYS A 356 24.69 51.13 5.52
CA LYS A 356 25.86 52.01 5.64
C LYS A 356 25.49 53.45 6.01
N PHE A 357 24.33 53.93 5.56
CA PHE A 357 23.87 55.30 5.77
C PHE A 357 22.93 55.46 6.98
N LYS A 358 22.69 54.38 7.74
CA LYS A 358 21.82 54.36 8.93
C LYS A 358 20.42 54.90 8.65
N THR A 359 19.89 54.64 7.45
CA THR A 359 18.56 55.07 7.02
C THR A 359 17.45 54.25 7.67
N LYS A 360 17.79 53.12 8.31
CA LYS A 360 16.90 52.07 8.81
C LYS A 360 16.06 51.41 7.70
N LYS A 361 16.35 51.69 6.43
CA LYS A 361 15.64 51.19 5.25
C LYS A 361 16.60 51.03 4.10
N VAL A 362 16.85 49.80 3.68
CA VAL A 362 17.80 49.47 2.61
C VAL A 362 17.04 49.23 1.30
N ARG A 363 17.32 50.00 0.25
CA ARG A 363 16.71 49.81 -1.07
C ARG A 363 17.39 48.69 -1.85
N GLN A 364 16.71 48.15 -2.87
CA GLN A 364 17.25 47.05 -3.68
C GLN A 364 18.67 47.26 -4.22
N PRO A 365 19.02 48.41 -4.85
CA PRO A 365 20.37 48.61 -5.37
C PRO A 365 21.41 48.65 -4.24
N GLU A 366 21.07 49.25 -3.10
CA GLU A 366 21.94 49.35 -1.92
C GLU A 366 22.19 47.96 -1.33
N PHE A 367 21.14 47.17 -1.14
CA PHE A 367 21.23 45.80 -0.66
C PHE A 367 22.11 44.95 -1.58
N VAL A 368 21.82 44.93 -2.88
CA VAL A 368 22.54 44.12 -3.88
C VAL A 368 24.01 44.51 -3.93
N ASN A 369 24.33 45.80 -3.93
CA ASN A 369 25.71 46.27 -3.95
C ASN A 369 26.44 45.93 -2.64
N ALA A 370 25.78 46.10 -1.49
CA ALA A 370 26.35 45.79 -0.19
C ALA A 370 26.68 44.31 -0.05
N VAL A 371 25.71 43.40 -0.24
CA VAL A 371 25.96 41.96 -0.08
C VAL A 371 27.00 41.43 -1.07
N ARG A 372 27.01 41.94 -2.30
CA ARG A 372 28.08 41.62 -3.27
C ARG A 372 29.45 42.11 -2.82
N SER A 373 29.54 43.31 -2.26
CA SER A 373 30.81 43.85 -1.74
C SER A 373 31.37 43.05 -0.57
N PHE A 374 30.48 42.39 0.18
CA PHE A 374 30.84 41.47 1.27
C PHE A 374 31.10 40.03 0.79
N GLY A 375 30.95 39.74 -0.50
CA GLY A 375 31.29 38.45 -1.10
C GLY A 375 30.11 37.50 -1.32
N PHE A 376 28.86 37.96 -1.23
CA PHE A 376 27.70 37.13 -1.56
C PHE A 376 27.62 36.91 -3.08
N THR A 377 27.75 35.65 -3.52
CA THR A 377 27.86 35.27 -4.93
C THR A 377 26.54 34.89 -5.59
N TYR A 378 25.48 34.66 -4.80
CA TYR A 378 24.18 34.20 -5.30
C TYR A 378 23.28 35.35 -5.83
N PRO A 379 22.16 35.06 -6.51
CA PRO A 379 21.23 36.05 -7.08
C PRO A 379 20.57 37.03 -6.07
N ALA A 380 21.32 38.02 -5.58
CA ALA A 380 20.89 38.99 -4.58
C ALA A 380 19.62 39.79 -4.95
N LYS A 381 19.34 39.98 -6.25
CA LYS A 381 18.11 40.65 -6.71
C LYS A 381 16.86 39.83 -6.39
N LEU A 382 16.90 38.52 -6.63
CA LEU A 382 15.78 37.61 -6.33
C LEU A 382 15.57 37.51 -4.82
N LEU A 383 16.68 37.33 -4.08
CA LEU A 383 16.69 37.32 -2.63
C LEU A 383 16.01 38.57 -2.03
N PHE A 384 16.34 39.77 -2.54
CA PHE A 384 15.73 41.01 -2.07
C PHE A 384 14.19 40.99 -2.15
N HIS A 385 13.63 40.44 -3.22
CA HIS A 385 12.17 40.36 -3.38
C HIS A 385 11.53 39.46 -2.31
N GLY A 386 12.19 38.37 -1.93
CA GLY A 386 11.75 37.50 -0.83
C GLY A 386 11.89 38.14 0.55
N LEU A 387 12.95 38.93 0.77
CA LEU A 387 13.24 39.57 2.06
C LEU A 387 12.40 40.83 2.33
N ASP A 388 12.02 41.59 1.31
CA ASP A 388 11.13 42.77 1.45
C ASP A 388 9.73 42.33 1.87
N LEU A 389 9.51 42.15 3.18
CA LEU A 389 8.30 41.56 3.77
C LEU A 389 7.06 42.40 3.44
N GLY A 390 7.18 43.72 3.55
CA GLY A 390 6.09 44.66 3.31
C GLY A 390 5.79 44.97 1.84
N GLY A 391 6.59 44.45 0.89
CA GLY A 391 6.46 44.82 -0.53
C GLY A 391 6.76 46.32 -0.79
N THR A 392 7.49 46.96 0.11
CA THR A 392 7.75 48.40 0.11
C THR A 392 8.92 48.81 -0.79
N LYS A 393 9.56 47.83 -1.46
CA LYS A 393 10.81 48.02 -2.21
C LYS A 393 11.97 48.47 -1.31
N SER A 394 11.89 48.17 -0.02
CA SER A 394 12.95 48.38 0.97
C SER A 394 12.92 47.27 2.03
N ILE A 395 14.08 46.89 2.53
CA ILE A 395 14.24 45.94 3.63
C ILE A 395 14.50 46.72 4.92
N VAL A 396 13.85 46.31 6.00
CA VAL A 396 14.09 46.79 7.38
C VAL A 396 14.77 45.71 8.24
N GLU A 397 15.22 46.06 9.44
CA GLU A 397 15.91 45.11 10.33
C GLU A 397 15.01 43.92 10.69
N GLU A 398 13.74 44.19 10.98
CA GLU A 398 12.72 43.20 11.32
C GLU A 398 12.53 42.14 10.22
N ASP A 399 12.79 42.51 8.96
CA ASP A 399 12.68 41.60 7.82
C ASP A 399 13.76 40.49 7.86
N LEU A 400 14.88 40.70 8.56
CA LEU A 400 15.99 39.75 8.63
C LEU A 400 16.01 38.92 9.92
N LEU A 401 15.35 39.37 11.00
CA LEU A 401 15.42 38.74 12.34
C LEU A 401 14.98 37.26 12.38
N PHE A 402 14.18 36.81 11.40
CA PHE A 402 13.81 35.40 11.30
C PHE A 402 15.00 34.49 11.00
N LEU A 403 16.06 35.00 10.37
CA LEU A 403 17.27 34.23 10.05
C LEU A 403 17.93 33.69 11.32
N ASP A 404 17.97 34.47 12.40
CA ASP A 404 18.58 34.04 13.66
C ASP A 404 17.86 32.83 14.30
N LYS A 405 16.56 32.67 14.01
CA LYS A 405 15.72 31.58 14.51
C LYS A 405 15.66 30.39 13.55
N TRP A 406 15.79 30.65 12.26
CA TRP A 406 15.71 29.60 11.25
C TRP A 406 16.98 28.74 11.30
N ARG A 407 16.79 27.43 11.11
CA ARG A 407 17.88 26.48 10.94
C ARG A 407 17.61 25.79 9.60
N PRO A 408 18.21 26.26 8.50
CA PRO A 408 17.97 25.65 7.20
C PRO A 408 18.44 24.19 7.22
N PRO A 409 17.70 23.25 6.58
CA PRO A 409 18.18 21.90 6.37
C PRO A 409 19.57 21.90 5.72
N ALA A 410 20.48 21.07 6.24
CA ALA A 410 21.88 21.09 5.83
C ALA A 410 22.07 20.78 4.34
N PHE A 411 21.17 20.00 3.74
CA PHE A 411 21.22 19.68 2.31
C PHE A 411 21.01 20.91 1.42
N LEU A 412 20.28 21.95 1.87
CA LEU A 412 20.03 23.15 1.07
C LEU A 412 21.30 23.94 0.76
N VAL A 413 22.39 23.74 1.50
CA VAL A 413 23.67 24.43 1.28
C VAL A 413 24.79 23.49 0.87
N ALA A 414 24.55 22.18 0.90
CA ALA A 414 25.53 21.17 0.58
C ALA A 414 25.70 21.02 -0.95
N PRO A 415 26.94 20.97 -1.46
CA PRO A 415 27.17 20.54 -2.84
C PRO A 415 26.84 19.04 -2.98
N PRO A 416 26.36 18.59 -4.16
CA PRO A 416 26.14 17.17 -4.40
C PRO A 416 27.45 16.40 -4.30
N ASN A 417 27.44 15.30 -3.55
CA ASN A 417 28.60 14.44 -3.33
C ASN A 417 28.29 12.99 -3.77
N PRO A 418 28.55 12.64 -5.04
CA PRO A 418 28.27 11.31 -5.58
C PRO A 418 29.03 10.20 -4.85
N GLN A 419 30.25 10.48 -4.37
CA GLN A 419 31.03 9.49 -3.64
C GLN A 419 30.36 9.15 -2.29
N ALA A 420 29.86 10.15 -1.57
CA ALA A 420 29.12 9.94 -0.34
C ALA A 420 27.82 9.14 -0.58
N ALA A 421 27.11 9.39 -1.69
CA ALA A 421 25.94 8.61 -2.07
C ALA A 421 26.29 7.12 -2.30
N GLU A 422 27.36 6.83 -3.04
CA GLU A 422 27.82 5.45 -3.28
C GLU A 422 28.27 4.76 -1.99
N GLU A 423 28.93 5.48 -1.07
CA GLU A 423 29.29 4.95 0.26
C GLU A 423 28.06 4.56 1.08
N VAL A 424 27.02 5.40 1.07
CA VAL A 424 25.74 5.09 1.72
C VAL A 424 25.09 3.86 1.08
N LYS A 425 25.00 3.79 -0.25
CA LYS A 425 24.46 2.60 -0.96
C LYS A 425 25.22 1.33 -0.61
N ALA A 426 26.55 1.37 -0.60
CA ALA A 426 27.37 0.23 -0.21
C ALA A 426 27.14 -0.21 1.25
N LEU A 427 26.92 0.73 2.17
CA LEU A 427 26.59 0.41 3.57
C LEU A 427 25.18 -0.16 3.73
N LEU A 428 24.20 0.34 2.99
CA LEU A 428 22.84 -0.21 2.92
C LEU A 428 22.89 -1.68 2.48
N LEU A 429 23.60 -1.97 1.39
CA LEU A 429 23.82 -3.35 0.90
C LEU A 429 24.55 -4.23 1.91
N LYS A 430 25.62 -3.72 2.54
CA LYS A 430 26.38 -4.51 3.53
C LYS A 430 25.50 -4.94 4.71
N THR A 431 24.65 -4.04 5.18
CA THR A 431 23.81 -4.20 6.37
C THR A 431 22.55 -5.03 6.07
N HIS A 432 21.83 -4.70 4.99
CA HIS A 432 20.52 -5.29 4.67
C HIS A 432 20.55 -6.36 3.58
N LYS A 433 21.71 -6.59 2.93
CA LYS A 433 21.95 -7.52 1.81
C LYS A 433 21.28 -7.14 0.48
N ASN A 434 20.18 -6.39 0.52
CA ASN A 434 19.45 -5.89 -0.63
C ASN A 434 18.97 -4.46 -0.35
N HIS A 435 18.99 -3.59 -1.37
CA HIS A 435 18.45 -2.23 -1.29
C HIS A 435 16.96 -2.19 -1.02
N LEU A 436 16.13 -3.09 -1.59
CA LEU A 436 14.69 -3.07 -1.32
C LEU A 436 14.39 -3.36 0.15
N LYS A 437 15.18 -4.24 0.77
CA LYS A 437 15.09 -4.49 2.20
C LYS A 437 15.55 -3.28 3.01
N ALA A 438 16.63 -2.62 2.60
CA ALA A 438 17.06 -1.39 3.24
C ALA A 438 16.00 -0.28 3.13
N TRP A 439 15.37 -0.18 1.95
CA TRP A 439 14.28 0.74 1.65
C TRP A 439 13.16 0.59 2.67
N ARG A 440 12.50 -0.57 2.70
CA ARG A 440 11.34 -0.82 3.58
C ARG A 440 11.64 -0.80 5.09
N HIS A 441 12.87 -1.10 5.50
CA HIS A 441 13.19 -1.26 6.94
C HIS A 441 13.73 0.01 7.58
N ILE A 442 14.42 0.87 6.84
CA ILE A 442 15.12 2.02 7.43
C ILE A 442 15.00 3.33 6.67
N LEU A 443 14.67 3.33 5.38
CA LEU A 443 14.54 4.56 4.58
C LEU A 443 13.08 5.00 4.46
N ASP A 444 12.18 4.10 4.11
CA ASP A 444 10.74 4.31 3.89
C ASP A 444 9.99 3.45 4.91
N VAL A 445 9.94 3.95 6.16
CA VAL A 445 9.41 3.21 7.31
C VAL A 445 7.89 3.34 7.39
N ASP A 446 7.35 4.42 6.85
CA ASP A 446 5.92 4.71 6.82
C ASP A 446 5.22 4.18 5.56
N ALA A 447 5.97 3.63 4.60
CA ALA A 447 5.50 3.13 3.32
C ALA A 447 4.86 4.22 2.44
N SER A 448 5.30 5.47 2.60
CA SER A 448 4.93 6.61 1.75
C SER A 448 5.54 6.52 0.34
N ASN A 449 6.43 5.54 0.10
CA ASN A 449 7.21 5.36 -1.13
C ASN A 449 8.21 6.49 -1.42
N HIS A 450 8.38 7.38 -0.46
CA HIS A 450 9.30 8.50 -0.49
C HIS A 450 10.14 8.40 0.78
N CYS A 451 11.42 8.74 0.69
CA CYS A 451 12.24 8.88 1.87
C CYS A 451 12.61 10.35 1.98
N ASN A 452 12.10 11.04 3.01
CA ASN A 452 12.43 12.44 3.23
C ASN A 452 13.83 12.60 3.88
N TYR A 453 14.32 13.83 3.99
CA TYR A 453 15.68 14.07 4.50
C TYR A 453 15.88 13.58 5.94
N ASP A 454 14.87 13.72 6.80
CA ASP A 454 14.95 13.32 8.20
C ASP A 454 15.02 11.79 8.33
N GLU A 455 14.25 11.07 7.53
CA GLU A 455 14.33 9.62 7.40
C GLU A 455 15.69 9.16 6.88
N PHE A 456 16.19 9.79 5.82
CA PHE A 456 17.50 9.48 5.25
C PHE A 456 18.63 9.75 6.26
N GLU A 457 18.58 10.86 6.99
CA GLU A 457 19.55 11.18 8.02
C GLU A 457 19.50 10.16 9.17
N ALA A 458 18.30 9.77 9.60
CA ALA A 458 18.09 8.72 10.59
C ALA A 458 18.61 7.36 10.10
N ALA A 459 18.38 7.01 8.84
CA ALA A 459 18.87 5.80 8.20
C ALA A 459 20.41 5.78 8.17
N CYS A 460 21.04 6.88 7.74
CA CYS A 460 22.49 7.06 7.76
C CYS A 460 23.08 6.87 9.16
N LYS A 461 22.41 7.42 10.19
CA LYS A 461 22.80 7.23 11.60
C LYS A 461 22.70 5.75 12.03
N LYS A 462 21.61 5.06 11.67
CA LYS A 462 21.36 3.63 11.99
C LYS A 462 22.39 2.71 11.37
N ILE A 463 22.78 2.93 10.10
CA ILE A 463 23.81 2.13 9.42
C ILE A 463 25.25 2.51 9.82
N GLY A 464 25.40 3.51 10.70
CA GLY A 464 26.70 3.95 11.20
C GLY A 464 27.50 4.79 10.21
N TYR A 465 26.86 5.39 9.19
CA TYR A 465 27.53 6.32 8.30
C TYR A 465 27.92 7.60 9.06
N ARG A 466 29.11 8.11 8.77
CA ARG A 466 29.72 9.29 9.42
C ARG A 466 30.32 10.27 8.41
N GLY A 467 30.11 10.03 7.13
CA GLY A 467 30.57 10.92 6.06
C GLY A 467 29.61 12.06 5.81
N ASP A 468 29.57 12.52 4.56
CA ASP A 468 28.82 13.70 4.12
C ASP A 468 27.36 13.33 3.80
N VAL A 469 26.51 13.25 4.83
CA VAL A 469 25.07 12.95 4.68
C VAL A 469 24.35 13.98 3.80
N PRO A 470 24.52 15.31 4.02
CA PRO A 470 23.86 16.31 3.19
C PRO A 470 24.29 16.25 1.72
N GLY A 471 25.57 16.04 1.44
CA GLY A 471 26.07 15.89 0.08
C GLY A 471 25.61 14.59 -0.58
N ALA A 472 25.53 13.48 0.16
CA ALA A 472 24.96 12.22 -0.32
C ALA A 472 23.50 12.39 -0.73
N TRP A 473 22.68 13.04 0.12
CA TRP A 473 21.29 13.37 -0.20
C TRP A 473 21.20 14.18 -1.51
N ARG A 474 21.97 15.26 -1.63
CA ARG A 474 21.96 16.13 -2.82
C ARG A 474 22.41 15.43 -4.10
N ALA A 475 23.19 14.36 -3.99
CA ALA A 475 23.57 13.53 -5.13
C ALA A 475 22.52 12.47 -5.50
N LEU A 476 21.63 12.11 -4.56
CA LEU A 476 20.52 11.18 -4.78
C LEU A 476 19.27 11.93 -5.30
N ASP A 477 18.85 12.98 -4.62
CA ASP A 477 17.74 13.88 -5.00
C ASP A 477 18.21 14.85 -6.09
N THR A 478 18.25 14.33 -7.32
CA THR A 478 18.76 15.08 -8.48
C THR A 478 17.75 16.07 -9.04
N ASP A 479 16.45 15.83 -8.83
CA ASP A 479 15.36 16.65 -9.34
C ASP A 479 14.88 17.73 -8.36
N LEU A 480 15.42 17.75 -7.13
CA LEU A 480 15.01 18.65 -6.04
C LEU A 480 13.55 18.44 -5.65
N SER A 481 13.08 17.20 -5.73
CA SER A 481 11.72 16.83 -5.34
C SER A 481 11.49 17.00 -3.84
N GLY A 482 12.57 16.99 -3.04
CA GLY A 482 12.52 17.08 -1.58
C GLY A 482 12.41 15.72 -0.88
N TYR A 483 12.40 14.65 -1.66
CA TYR A 483 12.43 13.27 -1.21
C TYR A 483 13.36 12.47 -2.11
N ILE A 484 13.77 11.28 -1.69
CA ILE A 484 14.38 10.29 -2.57
C ILE A 484 13.40 9.14 -2.83
N THR A 485 13.58 8.44 -3.94
CA THR A 485 12.82 7.22 -4.28
C THR A 485 13.73 6.01 -4.40
N LEU A 486 13.15 4.79 -4.41
CA LEU A 486 13.92 3.58 -4.65
C LEU A 486 14.67 3.63 -5.99
N GLN A 487 14.13 4.30 -7.01
CA GLN A 487 14.76 4.46 -8.32
C GLN A 487 16.14 5.13 -8.22
N GLU A 488 16.31 6.11 -7.33
CA GLU A 488 17.57 6.84 -7.17
C GLU A 488 18.60 6.03 -6.37
N ILE A 489 18.13 5.12 -5.51
CA ILE A 489 19.00 4.20 -4.76
C ILE A 489 19.41 3.01 -5.63
N ASP A 490 18.43 2.29 -6.17
CA ASP A 490 18.58 1.05 -6.94
C ASP A 490 17.57 0.99 -8.12
N PRO A 491 17.96 1.51 -9.29
CA PRO A 491 17.08 1.55 -10.45
C PRO A 491 16.68 0.16 -10.96
N VAL A 492 17.51 -0.88 -10.74
CA VAL A 492 17.22 -2.25 -11.21
C VAL A 492 16.13 -2.90 -10.37
N SER A 493 16.22 -2.76 -9.04
CA SER A 493 15.17 -3.26 -8.13
C SER A 493 13.86 -2.51 -8.35
N SER A 494 13.94 -1.19 -8.56
CA SER A 494 12.78 -0.36 -8.90
C SER A 494 12.11 -0.82 -10.20
N GLU A 495 12.86 -1.01 -11.29
CA GLU A 495 12.32 -1.52 -12.57
C GLU A 495 11.65 -2.89 -12.42
N THR A 496 12.26 -3.81 -11.66
CA THR A 496 11.69 -5.14 -11.42
C THR A 496 10.31 -5.07 -10.74
N LEU A 497 10.13 -4.13 -9.81
CA LEU A 497 8.86 -3.91 -9.12
C LEU A 497 7.86 -3.20 -10.03
N MET A 498 8.32 -2.26 -10.86
CA MET A 498 7.50 -1.57 -11.86
C MET A 498 6.95 -2.54 -12.91
N GLU A 499 7.77 -3.44 -13.44
CA GLU A 499 7.34 -4.47 -14.39
C GLU A 499 6.25 -5.35 -13.80
N PHE A 500 6.43 -5.78 -12.55
CA PHE A 500 5.44 -6.60 -11.84
C PHE A 500 4.14 -5.84 -11.56
N ARG A 501 4.24 -4.59 -11.09
CA ARG A 501 3.07 -3.75 -10.84
C ARG A 501 2.27 -3.52 -12.11
N ARG A 502 2.93 -3.10 -13.20
CA ARG A 502 2.26 -2.86 -14.49
C ARG A 502 1.53 -4.11 -14.97
N TRP A 503 2.18 -5.27 -14.86
CA TRP A 503 1.54 -6.54 -15.16
C TRP A 503 0.34 -6.80 -14.24
N CYS A 504 0.44 -6.52 -12.94
CA CYS A 504 -0.70 -6.66 -12.02
C CYS A 504 -1.87 -5.71 -12.33
N ASP A 505 -1.58 -4.48 -12.75
CA ASP A 505 -2.58 -3.49 -13.17
C ASP A 505 -3.30 -3.93 -14.45
N GLU A 506 -2.54 -4.39 -15.44
CA GLU A 506 -3.06 -4.90 -16.70
C GLU A 506 -3.89 -6.16 -16.50
N GLU A 507 -3.45 -7.08 -15.66
CA GLU A 507 -4.09 -8.39 -15.50
C GLU A 507 -5.22 -8.36 -14.46
N PHE A 508 -4.99 -7.75 -13.30
CA PHE A 508 -5.88 -7.82 -12.13
C PHE A 508 -6.41 -6.47 -11.65
N GLY A 509 -5.97 -5.36 -12.26
CA GLY A 509 -6.37 -4.00 -11.87
C GLY A 509 -5.67 -3.46 -10.62
N GLY A 510 -4.60 -4.11 -10.18
CA GLY A 510 -3.79 -3.73 -9.02
C GLY A 510 -3.11 -4.94 -8.39
N VAL A 511 -1.99 -4.69 -7.69
CA VAL A 511 -1.23 -5.67 -6.92
C VAL A 511 -2.08 -6.28 -5.82
N ARG A 512 -2.81 -5.49 -5.03
CA ARG A 512 -3.72 -6.03 -3.99
C ARG A 512 -4.72 -7.02 -4.56
N SER A 513 -5.26 -6.70 -5.74
CA SER A 513 -6.23 -7.54 -6.42
C SER A 513 -5.59 -8.80 -6.99
N ALA A 514 -4.36 -8.72 -7.49
CA ALA A 514 -3.56 -9.87 -7.92
C ALA A 514 -3.33 -10.84 -6.76
N PHE A 515 -2.91 -10.35 -5.59
CA PHE A 515 -2.64 -11.19 -4.42
C PHE A 515 -3.89 -11.88 -3.89
N GLY A 516 -5.05 -11.22 -3.92
CA GLY A 516 -6.33 -11.88 -3.61
C GLY A 516 -6.73 -12.98 -4.60
N VAL A 517 -6.13 -13.03 -5.80
CA VAL A 517 -6.29 -14.12 -6.76
C VAL A 517 -5.23 -15.21 -6.56
N PHE A 518 -4.02 -14.84 -6.10
CA PHE A 518 -2.91 -15.76 -5.88
C PHE A 518 -3.10 -16.61 -4.63
N ASP A 519 -3.68 -16.01 -3.59
CA ASP A 519 -4.08 -16.68 -2.35
C ASP A 519 -5.16 -17.73 -2.66
N THR A 520 -4.71 -18.96 -2.87
CA THR A 520 -5.59 -20.08 -3.24
C THR A 520 -6.09 -20.83 -2.00
N SER A 521 -5.34 -20.75 -0.90
CA SER A 521 -5.68 -21.26 0.44
C SER A 521 -6.77 -20.43 1.13
N GLY A 522 -6.85 -19.13 0.83
CA GLY A 522 -7.72 -18.15 1.48
C GLY A 522 -7.25 -17.76 2.87
N ASP A 523 -5.96 -17.89 3.17
CA ASP A 523 -5.38 -17.54 4.48
C ASP A 523 -4.85 -16.09 4.53
N ASN A 524 -4.99 -15.32 3.44
CA ASN A 524 -4.46 -13.97 3.24
C ASN A 524 -2.93 -13.88 3.24
N GLU A 525 -2.25 -15.01 3.07
CA GLU A 525 -0.82 -15.08 2.81
C GLU A 525 -0.59 -15.74 1.44
N VAL A 526 0.46 -15.32 0.74
CA VAL A 526 0.85 -15.94 -0.52
C VAL A 526 2.22 -16.57 -0.34
N THR A 527 2.25 -17.90 -0.30
CA THR A 527 3.51 -18.64 -0.24
C THR A 527 4.32 -18.46 -1.53
N TYR A 528 5.65 -18.70 -1.48
CA TYR A 528 6.47 -18.68 -2.69
C TYR A 528 5.92 -19.57 -3.81
N THR A 529 5.38 -20.73 -3.44
CA THR A 529 4.81 -21.70 -4.38
C THR A 529 3.53 -21.17 -5.03
N GLU A 530 2.64 -20.52 -4.27
CA GLU A 530 1.44 -19.87 -4.82
C GLU A 530 1.76 -18.67 -5.69
N PHE A 531 2.71 -17.83 -5.26
CA PHE A 531 3.16 -16.66 -6.02
C PHE A 531 3.73 -17.08 -7.37
N ARG A 532 4.69 -18.02 -7.36
CA ARG A 532 5.32 -18.53 -8.57
C ARG A 532 4.34 -19.24 -9.49
N ARG A 533 3.47 -20.07 -8.93
CA ARG A 533 2.43 -20.76 -9.71
C ARG A 533 1.51 -19.75 -10.39
N SER A 534 1.10 -18.71 -9.68
CA SER A 534 0.22 -17.68 -10.22
C SER A 534 0.92 -16.88 -11.32
N CYS A 535 2.16 -16.43 -11.10
CA CYS A 535 2.98 -15.80 -12.13
C CYS A 535 3.09 -16.68 -13.38
N ARG A 536 3.29 -17.99 -13.24
CA ARG A 536 3.34 -18.93 -14.38
C ARG A 536 2.00 -19.08 -15.10
N ILE A 537 0.90 -19.28 -14.35
CA ILE A 537 -0.44 -19.47 -14.91
C ILE A 537 -0.88 -18.24 -15.70
N TYR A 538 -0.62 -17.05 -15.15
CA TYR A 538 -1.04 -15.77 -15.72
C TYR A 538 0.03 -15.12 -16.63
N GLY A 539 1.18 -15.77 -16.82
CA GLY A 539 2.17 -15.36 -17.83
C GLY A 539 3.01 -14.14 -17.46
N PHE A 540 3.45 -14.02 -16.22
CA PHE A 540 4.49 -13.06 -15.84
C PHE A 540 5.87 -13.58 -16.24
N ASP A 541 6.56 -12.84 -17.12
CA ASP A 541 7.86 -13.25 -17.68
C ASP A 541 9.08 -12.74 -16.86
N GLY A 542 8.86 -12.02 -15.76
CA GLY A 542 9.93 -11.48 -14.91
C GLY A 542 10.58 -12.50 -13.97
N ASN A 543 11.65 -12.10 -13.28
CA ASN A 543 12.34 -12.98 -12.32
C ASN A 543 11.57 -13.11 -11.00
N VAL A 544 10.62 -14.04 -10.99
CA VAL A 544 9.74 -14.37 -9.85
C VAL A 544 10.52 -14.63 -8.56
N LYS A 545 11.66 -15.32 -8.64
CA LYS A 545 12.46 -15.66 -7.45
C LYS A 545 13.03 -14.40 -6.82
N THR A 546 13.71 -13.58 -7.61
CA THR A 546 14.27 -12.31 -7.13
C THR A 546 13.18 -11.39 -6.60
N LEU A 547 12.06 -11.27 -7.33
CA LEU A 547 10.92 -10.46 -6.94
C LEU A 547 10.33 -10.89 -5.59
N PHE A 548 10.05 -12.18 -5.41
CA PHE A 548 9.51 -12.69 -4.15
C PHE A 548 10.45 -12.43 -2.98
N TYR A 549 11.74 -12.72 -3.13
CA TYR A 549 12.73 -12.45 -2.07
C TYR A 549 12.94 -10.96 -1.79
N ALA A 550 12.64 -10.10 -2.77
CA ALA A 550 12.70 -8.67 -2.58
C ALA A 550 11.48 -8.20 -1.75
N LEU A 551 10.29 -8.75 -2.03
CA LEU A 551 9.03 -8.40 -1.34
C LEU A 551 8.90 -9.04 0.05
N ASP A 552 9.47 -10.23 0.27
CA ASP A 552 9.47 -10.95 1.56
C ASP A 552 10.43 -10.28 2.54
N SER A 553 9.94 -9.18 3.10
CA SER A 553 10.72 -8.29 3.95
C SER A 553 11.00 -8.93 5.31
N GLU A 554 10.07 -9.77 5.78
CA GLU A 554 10.11 -10.48 7.06
C GLU A 554 10.90 -11.79 7.03
N LYS A 555 11.13 -12.37 5.85
CA LYS A 555 11.79 -13.68 5.63
C LYS A 555 11.05 -14.85 6.28
N ASN A 556 9.73 -14.76 6.33
CA ASN A 556 8.88 -15.84 6.84
C ASN A 556 8.54 -16.86 5.73
N GLY A 557 8.90 -16.56 4.46
CA GLY A 557 8.63 -17.42 3.30
C GLY A 557 7.23 -17.27 2.72
N THR A 558 6.46 -16.30 3.20
CA THR A 558 5.14 -15.91 2.70
C THR A 558 5.10 -14.41 2.42
N LEU A 559 4.16 -13.97 1.59
CA LEU A 559 3.91 -12.56 1.34
C LEU A 559 2.53 -12.22 1.88
N SER A 560 2.51 -11.31 2.85
CA SER A 560 1.26 -10.74 3.33
C SER A 560 0.74 -9.66 2.38
N VAL A 561 -0.56 -9.37 2.44
CA VAL A 561 -1.16 -8.25 1.70
C VAL A 561 -0.50 -6.91 2.07
N GLU A 562 -0.11 -6.72 3.34
CA GLU A 562 0.53 -5.48 3.82
C GLU A 562 1.92 -5.27 3.21
N GLU A 563 2.65 -6.35 2.93
CA GLU A 563 3.99 -6.29 2.31
C GLU A 563 3.95 -5.91 0.83
N VAL A 564 2.78 -5.94 0.18
CA VAL A 564 2.67 -5.77 -1.28
C VAL A 564 1.70 -4.68 -1.70
N VAL A 565 0.74 -4.29 -0.84
CA VAL A 565 -0.23 -3.21 -1.13
C VAL A 565 0.44 -1.87 -1.39
N PHE A 566 1.59 -1.62 -0.78
CA PHE A 566 2.33 -0.38 -1.00
C PHE A 566 2.70 -0.15 -2.49
N LEU A 567 2.80 -1.23 -3.29
CA LEU A 567 3.04 -1.17 -4.73
C LEU A 567 1.87 -0.53 -5.49
N ASP A 568 0.64 -0.65 -5.01
CA ASP A 568 -0.53 -0.02 -5.65
C ASP A 568 -0.46 1.51 -5.53
N GLU A 569 0.08 2.00 -4.41
CA GLU A 569 0.21 3.43 -4.09
C GLU A 569 1.53 4.02 -4.58
N TRP A 570 2.37 3.21 -5.24
CA TRP A 570 3.67 3.66 -5.72
C TRP A 570 3.52 4.51 -6.98
N GLU A 571 3.50 5.82 -6.86
CA GLU A 571 3.35 6.71 -8.02
C GLU A 571 4.70 6.88 -8.75
N PHE A 572 4.91 6.11 -9.82
CA PHE A 572 6.06 6.29 -10.68
C PHE A 572 5.73 7.34 -11.73
N HIS A 573 6.51 8.43 -11.76
CA HIS A 573 6.43 9.41 -12.84
C HIS A 573 7.02 8.74 -14.09
N ASP A 574 6.14 8.16 -14.91
CA ASP A 574 6.54 7.75 -16.26
C ASP A 574 7.13 8.98 -16.95
N GLY A 575 8.45 8.96 -17.19
CA GLY A 575 9.17 10.04 -17.88
C GLY A 575 8.67 10.34 -19.31
N GLN A 576 7.58 9.70 -19.74
CA GLN A 576 6.85 10.01 -20.96
C GLN A 576 6.08 11.34 -20.87
N ASP A 577 5.77 11.86 -19.67
CA ASP A 577 5.12 13.17 -19.51
C ASP A 577 6.10 14.36 -19.59
N LEU A 578 7.42 14.11 -19.56
CA LEU A 578 8.44 15.17 -19.62
C LEU A 578 8.79 15.64 -21.05
N ASN A 579 8.23 15.02 -22.09
CA ASN A 579 8.46 15.41 -23.48
C ASN A 579 7.42 16.38 -24.05
N GLU A 580 6.38 16.73 -23.29
CA GLU A 580 5.60 17.93 -23.56
C GLU A 580 6.19 19.08 -22.74
N ALA A 581 7.14 19.81 -23.37
CA ALA A 581 7.51 21.13 -22.90
C ALA A 581 6.21 21.93 -22.63
N PRO A 582 6.08 22.67 -21.51
CA PRO A 582 4.94 23.54 -21.27
C PRO A 582 5.02 24.72 -22.25
N SER A 583 4.63 24.46 -23.49
CA SER A 583 4.47 25.46 -24.52
C SER A 583 3.34 26.35 -24.04
N ALA A 584 3.70 27.60 -23.72
CA ALA A 584 2.88 28.64 -23.13
C ALA A 584 1.38 28.49 -23.44
N MET A 585 0.68 27.76 -22.56
CA MET A 585 -0.77 27.67 -22.65
C MET A 585 -1.33 28.98 -22.14
N HIS A 586 -1.62 29.86 -23.10
CA HIS A 586 -2.59 30.94 -22.94
C HIS A 586 -3.97 30.30 -22.76
N THR A 587 -4.17 29.57 -21.66
CA THR A 587 -5.49 29.08 -21.27
C THR A 587 -6.24 30.30 -20.75
N SER A 588 -7.12 30.84 -21.59
CA SER A 588 -8.05 31.89 -21.19
C SER A 588 -8.85 31.43 -19.96
N MET A 589 -9.14 32.38 -19.09
CA MET A 589 -9.88 32.20 -17.82
C MET A 589 -11.22 31.46 -17.96
N ASP A 590 -11.74 31.32 -19.19
CA ASP A 590 -13.03 30.67 -19.47
C ASP A 590 -12.96 29.13 -19.42
N SER A 591 -11.80 28.50 -19.64
CA SER A 591 -11.69 27.03 -19.64
C SER A 591 -11.60 26.39 -18.25
N LEU A 592 -11.36 27.17 -17.19
CA LEU A 592 -11.40 26.68 -15.80
C LEU A 592 -12.83 26.63 -15.22
N SER A 593 -13.82 27.14 -15.97
CA SER A 593 -15.23 27.08 -15.60
C SER A 593 -15.80 25.66 -15.68
N SER A 594 -15.27 24.84 -16.58
CA SER A 594 -15.78 23.49 -16.87
C SER A 594 -15.21 22.40 -15.96
N LEU A 595 -14.18 22.71 -15.16
CA LEU A 595 -13.55 21.81 -14.19
C LEU A 595 -14.00 22.05 -12.74
N ARG A 596 -14.93 22.99 -12.51
CA ARG A 596 -15.65 23.04 -11.24
C ARG A 596 -16.63 21.86 -11.23
N PRO A 597 -16.73 21.06 -10.14
CA PRO A 597 -17.89 20.19 -10.00
C PRO A 597 -19.13 21.07 -10.15
N SER A 598 -19.98 20.73 -11.11
CA SER A 598 -21.23 21.46 -11.34
C SER A 598 -21.95 21.56 -10.00
N THR A 599 -22.22 22.78 -9.54
CA THR A 599 -23.24 22.99 -8.50
C THR A 599 -24.63 22.91 -9.11
N ASP A 600 -24.85 22.04 -10.10
CA ASP A 600 -26.16 21.49 -10.38
C ASP A 600 -26.49 20.55 -9.24
N THR A 601 -27.07 21.12 -8.19
CA THR A 601 -28.00 20.38 -7.35
C THR A 601 -28.99 19.70 -8.28
N VAL A 602 -28.81 18.40 -8.51
CA VAL A 602 -29.81 17.54 -9.13
C VAL A 602 -31.10 17.74 -8.34
N ASP A 603 -32.07 18.38 -8.98
CA ASP A 603 -33.37 18.69 -8.43
C ASP A 603 -34.13 17.37 -8.27
N TYR A 604 -33.95 16.70 -7.14
CA TYR A 604 -34.76 15.54 -6.76
C TYR A 604 -36.08 16.08 -6.20
N SER A 605 -37.10 16.17 -7.06
CA SER A 605 -38.48 16.21 -6.59
C SER A 605 -38.97 14.77 -6.41
N THR A 606 -39.51 14.48 -5.24
CA THR A 606 -40.29 13.26 -5.02
C THR A 606 -41.75 13.68 -4.93
N ASP A 607 -42.63 13.11 -5.75
CA ASP A 607 -44.08 13.25 -5.59
C ASP A 607 -44.53 12.46 -4.35
N GLY A 608 -44.34 13.07 -3.19
CA GLY A 608 -44.63 12.50 -1.89
C GLY A 608 -44.26 13.51 -0.80
N PRO A 609 -44.95 13.52 0.35
CA PRO A 609 -44.80 14.60 1.31
C PRO A 609 -43.34 14.73 1.77
N GLY A 610 -42.81 15.96 1.69
CA GLY A 610 -41.41 16.27 2.01
C GLY A 610 -40.99 15.86 3.43
N PRO A 611 -39.68 15.85 3.73
CA PRO A 611 -39.09 15.20 4.91
C PRO A 611 -39.61 15.68 6.27
N ALA A 612 -40.34 16.80 6.32
CA ALA A 612 -41.01 17.31 7.51
C ALA A 612 -42.40 16.69 7.80
N LYS A 613 -42.92 15.79 6.95
CA LYS A 613 -44.24 15.15 7.13
C LYS A 613 -44.20 13.70 7.62
N TYR A 614 -43.02 13.14 7.85
CA TYR A 614 -42.89 11.80 8.43
C TYR A 614 -42.92 11.89 9.95
N ALA A 615 -43.98 11.34 10.57
CA ALA A 615 -43.96 11.05 12.00
C ALA A 615 -42.99 9.88 12.24
N LEU A 616 -41.76 10.19 12.67
CA LEU A 616 -40.78 9.17 13.03
C LEU A 616 -41.19 8.51 14.37
N PRO A 617 -41.33 7.18 14.45
CA PRO A 617 -41.47 6.49 15.72
C PRO A 617 -40.21 6.70 16.56
N THR A 618 -40.37 6.96 17.85
CA THR A 618 -39.25 7.19 18.78
C THR A 618 -38.28 6.00 18.81
N THR A 619 -37.01 6.24 18.48
CA THR A 619 -35.91 5.29 18.31
C THR A 619 -35.23 4.90 19.63
N ILE A 620 -36.01 4.57 20.66
CA ILE A 620 -35.50 3.85 21.83
C ILE A 620 -36.33 2.57 21.97
N GLY A 621 -35.75 1.44 21.55
CA GLY A 621 -36.34 0.10 21.66
C GLY A 621 -37.01 -0.48 20.42
N ALA A 622 -36.96 0.18 19.26
CA ALA A 622 -37.46 -0.38 17.99
C ALA A 622 -36.34 -1.18 17.28
N GLY A 623 -36.54 -2.49 17.11
CA GLY A 623 -35.65 -3.34 16.32
C GLY A 623 -35.66 -2.97 14.82
N PRO A 624 -34.60 -3.31 14.06
CA PRO A 624 -34.46 -2.88 12.68
C PRO A 624 -35.54 -3.49 11.78
N VAL A 625 -36.22 -2.64 11.01
CA VAL A 625 -37.17 -3.03 9.97
C VAL A 625 -36.47 -2.94 8.63
N THR A 626 -35.58 -3.90 8.36
CA THR A 626 -35.07 -4.19 7.02
C THR A 626 -35.10 -5.71 6.82
N PRO A 627 -35.41 -6.20 5.60
CA PRO A 627 -35.41 -7.63 5.34
C PRO A 627 -33.97 -8.15 5.39
N MET A 628 -33.63 -8.87 6.46
CA MET A 628 -32.34 -9.55 6.58
C MET A 628 -32.34 -10.83 5.74
N VAL A 629 -31.33 -10.96 4.88
CA VAL A 629 -31.01 -12.20 4.17
C VAL A 629 -30.65 -13.26 5.22
N HIS A 630 -31.38 -14.38 5.24
CA HIS A 630 -31.15 -15.47 6.18
C HIS A 630 -29.84 -16.20 5.87
N PHE A 631 -28.80 -15.96 6.66
CA PHE A 631 -27.64 -16.84 6.74
C PHE A 631 -27.98 -17.99 7.71
N SER A 632 -27.98 -19.23 7.23
CA SER A 632 -28.20 -20.42 8.06
C SER A 632 -26.92 -20.73 8.85
N GLY A 633 -26.80 -20.16 10.05
CA GLY A 633 -25.64 -20.43 10.91
C GLY A 633 -25.59 -19.77 12.28
N ALA A 634 -26.58 -18.94 12.66
CA ALA A 634 -26.58 -18.30 13.98
C ALA A 634 -27.48 -19.04 14.97
N TYR A 635 -26.87 -19.66 15.98
CA TYR A 635 -27.54 -20.33 17.09
C TYR A 635 -28.39 -19.34 17.89
N SER A 636 -29.68 -19.64 18.07
CA SER A 636 -30.55 -18.93 19.02
C SER A 636 -30.99 -19.87 20.13
N PHE A 637 -30.71 -19.49 21.38
CA PHE A 637 -31.27 -20.15 22.56
C PHE A 637 -32.74 -19.71 22.71
N ARG A 638 -33.66 -20.42 22.05
CA ARG A 638 -35.08 -20.34 22.40
C ARG A 638 -35.42 -21.39 23.46
N ALA A 639 -36.24 -20.97 24.42
CA ALA A 639 -36.85 -21.84 25.41
C ALA A 639 -37.66 -22.95 24.71
N ARG A 640 -37.46 -24.19 25.15
CA ARG A 640 -38.10 -25.39 24.60
C ARG A 640 -39.57 -25.41 25.01
N THR A 641 -40.48 -25.54 24.05
CA THR A 641 -41.91 -25.77 24.32
C THR A 641 -42.08 -27.12 25.01
N GLN A 642 -42.89 -27.16 26.08
CA GLN A 642 -43.29 -28.39 26.75
C GLN A 642 -44.01 -29.32 25.76
N GLY A 643 -43.60 -30.59 25.72
CA GLY A 643 -44.45 -31.66 25.16
C GLY A 643 -43.97 -32.37 23.90
N THR A 644 -42.70 -32.79 23.82
CA THR A 644 -42.31 -33.83 22.86
C THR A 644 -41.21 -34.71 23.45
N VAL A 645 -41.58 -35.93 23.86
CA VAL A 645 -40.67 -37.00 24.28
C VAL A 645 -40.57 -37.97 23.12
N LEU A 646 -39.34 -38.30 22.68
CA LEU A 646 -39.11 -39.27 21.61
C LEU A 646 -39.19 -40.71 22.16
N PRO A 647 -39.83 -41.67 21.48
CA PRO A 647 -40.27 -42.94 22.08
C PRO A 647 -39.19 -44.00 22.39
N TRP A 648 -37.90 -43.69 22.23
CA TRP A 648 -36.82 -44.69 22.28
C TRP A 648 -35.67 -44.37 23.23
N LEU A 649 -35.80 -43.34 24.06
CA LEU A 649 -34.74 -42.96 25.01
C LEU A 649 -35.18 -43.26 26.45
N HIS A 650 -34.83 -44.45 26.94
CA HIS A 650 -34.91 -44.76 28.37
C HIS A 650 -33.75 -44.10 29.11
N GLN A 651 -34.07 -43.24 30.09
CA GLN A 651 -33.09 -42.63 30.97
C GLN A 651 -33.01 -43.45 32.26
N GLU A 652 -32.09 -44.43 32.31
CA GLU A 652 -31.66 -45.04 33.57
C GLU A 652 -30.46 -44.24 34.12
N GLY A 653 -30.62 -43.61 35.29
CA GLY A 653 -29.52 -42.96 36.01
C GLY A 653 -29.98 -41.90 37.01
N PRO A 654 -29.42 -41.84 38.24
CA PRO A 654 -29.93 -41.00 39.32
C PRO A 654 -29.63 -39.52 39.11
N GLN A 655 -30.59 -38.68 39.53
CA GLN A 655 -30.59 -37.21 39.45
C GLN A 655 -29.25 -36.59 39.89
N ALA A 656 -28.55 -35.95 38.94
CA ALA A 656 -27.53 -34.96 39.27
C ALA A 656 -28.22 -33.58 39.42
N PRO A 657 -27.88 -32.79 40.46
CA PRO A 657 -28.57 -31.54 40.77
C PRO A 657 -28.31 -30.46 39.71
N SER A 658 -29.33 -29.64 39.44
CA SER A 658 -29.26 -28.56 38.45
C SER A 658 -28.37 -27.40 38.92
N PRO A 659 -27.79 -26.59 38.01
CA PRO A 659 -26.94 -25.43 38.34
C PRO A 659 -27.62 -24.30 39.14
N THR A 660 -28.84 -24.50 39.62
CA THR A 660 -29.64 -23.54 40.38
C THR A 660 -29.73 -23.89 41.87
N THR A 661 -28.98 -24.89 42.35
CA THR A 661 -29.01 -25.33 43.76
C THR A 661 -27.79 -24.90 44.59
N TYR A 662 -27.07 -23.86 44.19
CA TYR A 662 -26.04 -23.23 45.06
C TYR A 662 -26.61 -22.00 45.75
N ASP A 663 -26.65 -22.05 47.09
CA ASP A 663 -27.02 -20.94 47.97
C ASP A 663 -25.73 -20.23 48.43
N ASP A 664 -25.34 -19.16 47.72
CA ASP A 664 -24.11 -18.40 47.98
C ASP A 664 -24.25 -17.40 49.14
N ARG A 665 -24.98 -17.75 50.21
CA ARG A 665 -25.23 -16.87 51.36
C ARG A 665 -24.39 -17.14 52.61
N MET A 666 -23.24 -17.78 52.49
CA MET A 666 -22.25 -17.78 53.57
C MET A 666 -20.85 -17.53 53.06
N GLY A 667 -20.35 -16.33 53.36
CA GLY A 667 -18.94 -16.00 53.26
C GLY A 667 -18.62 -15.10 52.09
N LEU A 668 -18.99 -13.82 52.17
CA LEU A 668 -18.28 -12.69 51.55
C LEU A 668 -18.84 -11.36 52.12
N THR A 669 -18.87 -11.26 53.45
CA THR A 669 -18.92 -9.97 54.16
C THR A 669 -17.50 -9.43 54.31
N ALA A 670 -17.03 -8.64 53.33
CA ALA A 670 -15.98 -7.64 53.51
C ALA A 670 -15.84 -6.73 52.28
N THR A 671 -16.21 -5.46 52.47
CA THR A 671 -15.62 -4.24 51.85
C THR A 671 -15.79 -3.92 50.34
N LEU A 672 -16.61 -2.85 50.12
CA LEU A 672 -16.49 -1.74 49.13
C LEU A 672 -17.19 -1.87 47.74
N PRO A 673 -17.46 -0.75 47.01
CA PRO A 673 -18.63 0.14 47.15
C PRO A 673 -19.58 0.10 45.92
N SER A 674 -20.87 0.36 46.15
CA SER A 674 -21.96 0.25 45.18
C SER A 674 -21.94 1.31 44.06
N LYS A 675 -21.95 0.87 42.79
CA LYS A 675 -22.41 1.69 41.65
C LYS A 675 -23.96 1.72 41.61
N PRO A 676 -24.58 2.86 41.25
CA PRO A 676 -26.04 2.98 41.26
C PRO A 676 -26.69 2.23 40.09
N SER A 677 -27.75 1.49 40.37
CA SER A 677 -28.64 0.87 39.39
C SER A 677 -29.73 1.85 38.97
N TRP A 678 -29.86 2.13 37.67
CA TRP A 678 -31.00 2.87 37.12
C TRP A 678 -32.05 1.88 36.59
N ALA A 679 -33.26 1.97 37.13
CA ALA A 679 -34.45 1.31 36.59
C ALA A 679 -35.36 2.36 35.93
N PHE A 680 -35.83 2.10 34.70
CA PHE A 680 -36.79 2.96 34.01
C PHE A 680 -38.21 2.45 34.23
N GLY A 681 -39.09 3.33 34.72
CA GLY A 681 -40.50 3.04 34.99
C GLY A 681 -41.31 2.79 33.72
N THR A 682 -42.22 1.82 33.79
CA THR A 682 -43.06 1.32 32.69
C THR A 682 -44.41 2.04 32.58
N GLU A 683 -44.45 3.37 32.78
CA GLU A 683 -45.70 4.13 32.68
C GLU A 683 -45.78 4.92 31.37
N ARG A 684 -46.83 4.67 30.57
CA ARG A 684 -47.10 5.40 29.31
C ARG A 684 -47.74 6.76 29.62
N ARG A 685 -47.04 7.87 29.34
CA ARG A 685 -47.65 9.22 29.35
C ARG A 685 -48.47 9.48 28.07
N ARG A 686 -49.66 10.07 28.25
CA ARG A 686 -50.51 10.62 27.16
C ARG A 686 -49.82 11.82 26.51
N VAL A 687 -49.80 11.85 25.18
CA VAL A 687 -49.26 12.96 24.37
C VAL A 687 -50.35 14.02 24.20
N VAL A 688 -49.99 15.29 24.42
CA VAL A 688 -50.78 16.47 24.04
C VAL A 688 -50.31 16.90 22.65
N GLU A 689 -51.21 16.97 21.67
CA GLU A 689 -50.89 17.52 20.34
C GLU A 689 -50.64 19.03 20.44
N ALA A 690 -49.48 19.47 19.96
CA ALA A 690 -49.16 20.88 19.83
C ALA A 690 -49.53 21.35 18.41
N VAL A 691 -50.57 22.18 18.31
CA VAL A 691 -50.89 22.94 17.10
C VAL A 691 -50.08 24.23 17.13
N LEU A 692 -49.18 24.43 16.16
CA LEU A 692 -48.46 25.70 15.96
C LEU A 692 -48.99 26.42 14.70
N PRO A 693 -49.15 27.76 14.73
CA PRO A 693 -49.65 28.54 13.61
C PRO A 693 -48.60 28.72 12.50
N GLU A 694 -49.06 28.77 11.24
CA GLU A 694 -48.24 28.90 10.03
C GLU A 694 -47.32 30.13 10.04
N SER A 695 -46.02 29.90 9.82
CA SER A 695 -44.99 30.93 9.68
C SER A 695 -44.98 31.51 8.26
N LYS A 696 -45.20 32.82 8.11
CA LYS A 696 -45.06 33.58 6.85
C LYS A 696 -43.62 34.03 6.55
N GLN A 697 -42.63 33.14 6.71
CA GLN A 697 -41.26 33.39 6.27
C GLN A 697 -40.73 32.16 5.52
N PRO A 698 -40.17 32.33 4.30
CA PRO A 698 -39.66 31.21 3.53
C PRO A 698 -38.40 30.63 4.20
N GLY A 699 -38.32 29.30 4.23
CA GLY A 699 -37.17 28.55 4.72
C GLY A 699 -35.90 28.77 3.87
N PRO A 700 -34.75 28.24 4.31
CA PRO A 700 -33.45 28.57 3.74
C PRO A 700 -33.36 28.06 2.29
N GLY A 701 -33.28 28.97 1.35
CA GLY A 701 -33.27 28.65 -0.09
C GLY A 701 -33.70 29.78 -1.03
N HIS A 702 -34.05 30.97 -0.52
CA HIS A 702 -34.35 32.12 -1.35
C HIS A 702 -33.64 33.38 -0.84
N TYR A 703 -32.60 33.80 -1.55
CA TYR A 703 -32.05 35.16 -1.45
C TYR A 703 -31.96 35.77 -2.85
N SER A 704 -32.73 36.83 -3.08
CA SER A 704 -32.49 37.76 -4.18
C SER A 704 -31.76 38.98 -3.62
N PRO A 705 -30.72 39.53 -4.28
CA PRO A 705 -29.95 40.64 -3.72
C PRO A 705 -30.70 41.96 -3.94
N GLY A 706 -31.45 42.39 -2.93
CA GLY A 706 -32.04 43.72 -2.83
C GLY A 706 -31.10 44.70 -2.10
N ARG A 707 -30.78 45.81 -2.75
CA ARG A 707 -29.90 46.89 -2.29
C ARG A 707 -30.55 47.68 -1.13
N GLN A 708 -29.85 47.83 0.01
CA GLN A 708 -29.65 49.05 0.84
C GLN A 708 -29.75 48.91 2.37
N ARG A 709 -28.71 49.51 3.00
CA ARG A 709 -28.64 50.36 4.22
C ARG A 709 -28.77 49.77 5.63
N ASN A 710 -27.64 49.89 6.34
CA ASN A 710 -27.43 50.21 7.76
C ASN A 710 -28.39 49.62 8.79
N ALA A 711 -27.94 48.60 9.51
CA ALA A 711 -28.39 48.33 10.88
C ALA A 711 -27.25 47.74 11.72
N THR A 712 -26.85 48.49 12.73
CA THR A 712 -25.94 48.12 13.82
C THR A 712 -26.52 46.95 14.62
N VAL A 713 -25.78 45.86 14.77
CA VAL A 713 -26.18 44.73 15.64
C VAL A 713 -25.24 44.64 16.83
N THR A 714 -25.82 44.83 18.01
CA THR A 714 -25.21 44.65 19.32
C THR A 714 -25.34 43.17 19.71
N CYS A 715 -24.23 42.48 19.99
CA CYS A 715 -24.26 41.11 20.49
C CYS A 715 -24.26 41.10 22.03
N THR A 716 -25.34 40.62 22.64
CA THR A 716 -25.33 40.17 24.04
C THR A 716 -25.19 38.64 24.06
N PRO A 717 -24.32 38.05 24.90
CA PRO A 717 -24.11 36.61 24.93
C PRO A 717 -25.27 35.88 25.63
N ARG A 718 -25.91 34.95 24.91
CA ARG A 718 -26.87 33.98 25.46
C ARG A 718 -26.13 32.79 26.09
N ARG A 719 -25.64 32.96 27.32
CA ARG A 719 -25.53 31.95 28.40
C ARG A 719 -24.70 32.52 29.56
N PRO A 720 -25.09 32.32 30.83
CA PRO A 720 -24.31 32.78 31.96
C PRO A 720 -23.00 31.99 32.09
N LEU A 721 -21.88 32.71 32.19
CA LEU A 721 -20.55 32.20 32.54
C LEU A 721 -20.61 31.45 33.88
N ARG A 722 -20.33 30.14 33.86
CA ARG A 722 -20.04 29.39 35.09
C ARG A 722 -18.60 29.70 35.50
N VAL A 723 -18.46 30.51 36.55
CA VAL A 723 -17.16 30.81 37.16
C VAL A 723 -16.72 29.64 38.04
N HIS A 724 -15.43 29.31 37.98
CA HIS A 724 -14.79 28.23 38.72
C HIS A 724 -14.96 28.40 40.25
N PRO A 725 -15.14 27.32 41.05
CA PRO A 725 -15.47 27.38 42.48
C PRO A 725 -14.44 28.07 43.40
N LEU A 726 -13.26 28.45 42.88
CA LEU A 726 -12.18 29.09 43.65
C LEU A 726 -12.21 30.63 43.62
N LEU A 727 -13.22 31.24 42.97
CA LEU A 727 -13.38 32.69 42.86
C LEU A 727 -14.65 33.20 43.56
N ARG A 728 -15.16 32.47 44.57
CA ARG A 728 -16.47 32.75 45.18
C ARG A 728 -16.47 33.61 46.44
N ASP A 729 -15.33 33.96 47.02
CA ASP A 729 -15.31 34.71 48.28
C ASP A 729 -14.40 35.95 48.21
N GLY A 730 -15.02 37.13 48.20
CA GLY A 730 -14.36 38.43 48.35
C GLY A 730 -15.37 39.58 48.20
N PRO A 731 -15.60 40.42 49.22
CA PRO A 731 -16.73 41.36 49.23
C PRO A 731 -16.30 42.71 48.68
N LEU A 732 -16.97 43.22 47.64
CA LEU A 732 -16.94 44.65 47.34
C LEU A 732 -18.32 45.21 46.98
N SER A 733 -18.55 46.33 47.64
CA SER A 733 -19.76 47.06 47.92
C SER A 733 -20.29 47.88 46.74
N ARG A 734 -21.62 48.00 46.75
CA ARG A 734 -22.51 48.92 46.04
C ARG A 734 -21.94 50.33 45.82
N GLU A 735 -22.27 50.92 44.67
CA GLU A 735 -22.84 52.27 44.56
C GLU A 735 -23.61 52.47 43.23
N PRO A 736 -24.59 53.40 43.15
CA PRO A 736 -25.71 53.33 42.23
C PRO A 736 -25.69 54.32 41.04
N SER A 737 -26.55 53.97 40.09
CA SER A 737 -26.93 54.63 38.84
C SER A 737 -27.33 56.12 38.90
N VAL A 738 -26.97 56.87 37.86
CA VAL A 738 -27.63 58.14 37.46
C VAL A 738 -28.22 58.02 36.06
N ARG A 739 -29.46 58.51 35.91
CA ARG A 739 -30.32 58.46 34.72
C ARG A 739 -29.99 59.59 33.69
N ARG A 740 -30.14 59.24 32.39
CA ARG A 740 -30.81 59.97 31.27
C ARG A 740 -31.15 61.46 31.51
N THR A 741 -30.87 62.45 30.64
CA THR A 741 -31.17 62.71 29.20
C THR A 741 -30.90 64.23 28.95
N PRO A 742 -31.15 64.86 27.77
CA PRO A 742 -30.74 64.59 26.38
C PRO A 742 -30.11 65.84 25.67
N ARG A 743 -29.56 65.62 24.47
CA ARG A 743 -29.37 66.54 23.31
C ARG A 743 -29.06 68.05 23.53
N LEU A 744 -27.94 68.49 22.96
CA LEU A 744 -27.90 69.41 21.80
C LEU A 744 -26.74 69.02 20.89
#